data_AF-A0A6P8FZY9-F1
#
_entry.id   AF-A0A6P8FZY9-F1
#
_cell.length_a   1.000
_cell.length_b   1.000
_cell.length_c   1.000
_cell.angle_alpha   90.00
_cell.angle_beta   90.00
_cell.angle_gamma   90.00
#
_symmetry.space_group_name_H-M   'P 1'
#
loop_
_entity.id
_entity.type
_entity.pdbx_description
1 polymer ?
#
loop_
_entity_poly.entity_id
_entity_poly.type
_entity_poly.pdbx_seq_one_letter_code
_entity_poly.pdbx_strand_id
1 'polypeptide(L)'
;MAREEAYCTLMGGIQELDFKKEHVPGDLVLIGDHAFPLAMNPRGQVLMAASSYGQGRIVVLGHEKHITDFPGMVEKALAWLVQSPDRNTAGIHPSCKAAVENLRYSSIKAEVCEFKDGLGVYVTDAYSVDAHAKELVSFLKAGGGLLVAGQAWSWAEKNPKENTLLSFPGNKVCSVAGIYFSEHSGEVGVFPLPPKIPSSWLAVSIGKNFKDDLEFLLNGVQEFDIQGGAVPSEVLVHGPLAFPIGATPDGKAFLAGAYYGQGRVIVATHEGYIGRDSLAKFFSNALHWLDEGRNGVVGIKPQLKSTESVLAKSGLQCQVTDFKEDLSVYVCTSYSDAQCEVIQDFVAEGGGLLIGGHAWYWAQSHPGQNAMAEYPGNHILNKMGLCILGDTLSSGLYKVPDLEKACSDAYHFRGLLQRFASHVNEGHSLSDHEQGCLKKLGKDCGHYLAMETHECAAYTSIVAMLTDMVKQAGIPQVCNTCPVKSAKDHLLLNVGSQVYKVCQDPDALLPYIIKDQPALPVVHNARVGISVNSAGGEEWLSTGLYLCPGMRTYVSMPPEIVGKGWKVQIGCQTDNIGQANELKRAPVVCERFPVDKEMVQVWNLWGGLIYLIAPPNCSMKGAEVVVQIAVRAPYYKSGETTVEDWVKVIRDAPAPWAELEFENIILTLHSDFIRGLDRPDEVASMWDDIMRGIADLAAKPAKFPRKERFVADVQISHGYMHAGYPVMMDTSAAAGLVNPGKARTSGLWGAVHELGHNQQRGVWEFPPNTTECTCNLWSVYVHETVLGLDRAKAHPNMSQENRRCRARDYAQGGRQLGKWSMWVALETYMQLQDTFGWDAFKKVFTAYHTMEGVPQDNKGKMNTYAETFSKVVNRNLTSFFKAWGWPIEAATEEKLSGLPAWSDHPMAQYA
;
A
#
# COMPACT_ATOMS: atom_id res chain seq x y z
N MET A 1 2.37 -26.01 0.59
CA MET A 1 2.55 -27.39 1.13
C MET A 1 3.43 -28.25 0.22
N ALA A 2 3.19 -28.28 -1.09
CA ALA A 2 3.94 -29.12 -2.04
C ALA A 2 5.49 -29.03 -1.96
N ARG A 3 6.06 -27.83 -1.76
CA ARG A 3 7.52 -27.66 -1.64
C ARG A 3 8.13 -28.21 -0.34
N GLU A 4 7.40 -28.12 0.78
CA GLU A 4 7.88 -28.66 2.05
C GLU A 4 7.90 -30.18 1.97
N GLU A 5 6.86 -30.77 1.34
CA GLU A 5 6.83 -32.20 1.01
C GLU A 5 7.97 -32.60 0.07
N ALA A 6 8.27 -31.78 -0.95
CA ALA A 6 9.40 -32.01 -1.85
C ALA A 6 10.74 -31.95 -1.11
N TYR A 7 10.95 -30.96 -0.24
CA TYR A 7 12.15 -30.86 0.60
C TYR A 7 12.28 -32.09 1.52
N CYS A 8 11.21 -32.48 2.21
CA CYS A 8 11.19 -33.68 3.05
C CYS A 8 11.47 -34.95 2.24
N THR A 9 11.01 -35.04 0.99
CA THR A 9 11.28 -36.18 0.11
C THR A 9 12.75 -36.24 -0.29
N LEU A 10 13.31 -35.10 -0.71
CA LEU A 10 14.69 -34.98 -1.20
C LEU A 10 15.73 -35.13 -0.08
N MET A 11 15.46 -34.53 1.09
CA MET A 11 16.42 -34.44 2.19
C MET A 11 16.11 -35.39 3.36
N GLY A 12 14.95 -36.06 3.33
CA GLY A 12 14.49 -36.90 4.44
C GLY A 12 15.45 -38.03 4.77
N GLY A 13 15.89 -38.09 6.03
CA GLY A 13 16.84 -39.09 6.53
C GLY A 13 18.31 -38.74 6.35
N ILE A 14 18.64 -37.60 5.72
CA ILE A 14 19.99 -37.05 5.64
C ILE A 14 20.17 -36.07 6.80
N GLN A 15 21.17 -36.30 7.66
CA GLN A 15 21.40 -35.46 8.84
C GLN A 15 22.36 -34.30 8.56
N GLU A 16 23.39 -34.57 7.75
CA GLU A 16 24.43 -33.61 7.39
C GLU A 16 24.99 -33.91 6.00
N LEU A 17 25.58 -32.89 5.38
CA LEU A 17 26.34 -33.02 4.14
C LEU A 17 27.77 -32.51 4.38
N ASP A 18 28.75 -33.33 4.02
CA ASP A 18 30.18 -33.00 4.10
C ASP A 18 30.68 -32.45 2.77
N PHE A 19 30.78 -31.12 2.68
CA PHE A 19 31.39 -30.44 1.54
C PHE A 19 32.90 -30.42 1.75
N LYS A 20 33.59 -31.45 1.23
CA LYS A 20 35.05 -31.62 1.37
C LYS A 20 35.82 -30.45 0.76
N LYS A 21 36.95 -30.10 1.37
CA LYS A 21 37.82 -28.97 0.97
C LYS A 21 38.37 -29.04 -0.47
N GLU A 22 38.40 -30.21 -1.10
CA GLU A 22 38.94 -30.38 -2.45
C GLU A 22 37.92 -30.04 -3.57
N HIS A 23 36.62 -30.03 -3.28
CA HIS A 23 35.54 -29.80 -4.25
C HIS A 23 34.70 -28.59 -3.83
N VAL A 24 35.16 -27.39 -4.17
CA VAL A 24 34.51 -26.14 -3.74
C VAL A 24 33.24 -25.86 -4.57
N PRO A 25 32.03 -25.88 -3.97
CA PRO A 25 30.81 -25.60 -4.71
C PRO A 25 30.70 -24.13 -5.15
N GLY A 26 29.86 -23.88 -6.14
CA GLY A 26 29.33 -22.55 -6.43
C GLY A 26 28.14 -22.21 -5.55
N ASP A 27 27.97 -20.91 -5.28
CA ASP A 27 26.77 -20.34 -4.69
C ASP A 27 25.68 -20.19 -5.75
N LEU A 28 24.47 -20.67 -5.46
CA LEU A 28 23.33 -20.65 -6.37
C LEU A 28 22.42 -19.46 -6.04
N VAL A 29 22.00 -18.72 -7.07
CA VAL A 29 21.00 -17.65 -6.93
C VAL A 29 19.63 -18.20 -7.30
N LEU A 30 18.67 -18.05 -6.38
CA LEU A 30 17.30 -18.53 -6.55
C LEU A 30 16.33 -17.37 -6.79
N ILE A 31 15.50 -17.48 -7.82
CA ILE A 31 14.42 -16.53 -8.15
C ILE A 31 13.11 -17.27 -8.46
N GLY A 32 12.03 -16.50 -8.59
CA GLY A 32 10.71 -17.03 -8.90
C GLY A 32 10.07 -17.78 -7.73
N ASP A 33 8.93 -18.41 -8.00
CA ASP A 33 8.07 -18.97 -6.94
C ASP A 33 8.42 -20.41 -6.56
N HIS A 34 8.99 -21.17 -7.51
CA HIS A 34 9.18 -22.62 -7.35
C HIS A 34 10.57 -23.02 -6.86
N ALA A 35 11.58 -22.15 -6.98
CA ALA A 35 12.95 -22.48 -6.57
C ALA A 35 13.10 -22.42 -5.05
N PHE A 36 13.69 -23.46 -4.46
CA PHE A 36 13.99 -23.51 -3.02
C PHE A 36 15.33 -24.19 -2.73
N PRO A 37 16.02 -23.78 -1.65
CA PRO A 37 17.30 -24.37 -1.28
C PRO A 37 17.11 -25.77 -0.68
N LEU A 38 17.99 -26.70 -1.05
CA LEU A 38 18.13 -28.01 -0.43
C LEU A 38 19.26 -28.03 0.62
N ALA A 39 20.34 -27.30 0.36
CA ALA A 39 21.46 -27.16 1.27
C ALA A 39 21.95 -25.70 1.26
N MET A 40 22.16 -25.14 2.45
CA MET A 40 22.63 -23.78 2.66
C MET A 40 23.72 -23.80 3.75
N ASN A 41 24.79 -23.05 3.55
CA ASN A 41 25.85 -22.92 4.55
C ASN A 41 25.53 -21.81 5.58
N PRO A 42 26.30 -21.68 6.68
CA PRO A 42 26.09 -20.64 7.69
C PRO A 42 26.22 -19.20 7.18
N ARG A 43 26.83 -18.99 5.99
CA ARG A 43 26.93 -17.70 5.32
C ARG A 43 25.68 -17.35 4.50
N GLY A 44 24.67 -18.20 4.48
CA GLY A 44 23.46 -18.02 3.69
C GLY A 44 23.63 -18.36 2.21
N GLN A 45 24.75 -18.96 1.81
CA GLN A 45 25.00 -19.36 0.42
C GLN A 45 24.30 -20.68 0.13
N VAL A 46 23.66 -20.78 -1.03
CA VAL A 46 22.89 -21.96 -1.44
C VAL A 46 23.80 -22.87 -2.26
N LEU A 47 24.01 -24.10 -1.79
CA LEU A 47 24.94 -25.05 -2.42
C LEU A 47 24.23 -26.11 -3.27
N MET A 48 22.93 -26.31 -3.02
CA MET A 48 22.05 -27.20 -3.76
C MET A 48 20.64 -26.64 -3.73
N ALA A 49 19.91 -26.79 -4.82
CA ALA A 49 18.54 -26.30 -4.94
C ALA A 49 17.66 -27.23 -5.78
N ALA A 50 16.35 -27.09 -5.61
CA ALA A 50 15.36 -27.76 -6.44
C ALA A 50 14.30 -26.76 -6.90
N SER A 51 13.66 -27.07 -8.02
CA SER A 51 12.58 -26.27 -8.60
C SER A 51 11.72 -27.09 -9.55
N SER A 52 10.74 -26.43 -10.16
CA SER A 52 9.91 -26.94 -11.25
C SER A 52 9.79 -25.90 -12.36
N TYR A 53 9.62 -26.37 -13.59
CA TYR A 53 9.33 -25.54 -14.75
C TYR A 53 8.42 -26.29 -15.71
N GLY A 54 7.34 -25.63 -16.16
CA GLY A 54 6.22 -26.31 -16.82
C GLY A 54 5.71 -27.47 -15.95
N GLN A 55 5.68 -28.68 -16.52
CA GLN A 55 5.31 -29.89 -15.78
C GLN A 55 6.52 -30.63 -15.19
N GLY A 56 7.75 -30.16 -15.43
CA GLY A 56 8.99 -30.84 -15.07
C GLY A 56 9.54 -30.46 -13.70
N ARG A 57 10.57 -31.18 -13.28
CA ARG A 57 11.30 -30.96 -12.02
C ARG A 57 12.79 -30.91 -12.28
N ILE A 58 13.49 -30.12 -11.48
CA ILE A 58 14.95 -29.98 -11.59
C ILE A 58 15.60 -29.97 -10.20
N VAL A 59 16.75 -30.64 -10.11
CA VAL A 59 17.68 -30.57 -8.97
C VAL A 59 19.02 -30.06 -9.48
N VAL A 60 19.57 -29.06 -8.80
CA VAL A 60 20.83 -28.41 -9.17
C VAL A 60 21.83 -28.54 -8.02
N LEU A 61 23.03 -29.03 -8.34
CA LEU A 61 24.13 -29.20 -7.37
C LEU A 61 25.27 -28.24 -7.70
N GLY A 62 25.79 -27.53 -6.70
CA GLY A 62 26.86 -26.55 -6.89
C GLY A 62 28.25 -27.09 -7.27
N HIS A 63 28.41 -28.40 -7.51
CA HIS A 63 29.66 -28.98 -8.02
C HIS A 63 29.40 -30.35 -8.67
N GLU A 64 30.12 -30.69 -9.74
CA GLU A 64 29.89 -31.94 -10.51
C GLU A 64 30.18 -33.18 -9.65
N LYS A 65 31.19 -33.09 -8.77
CA LYS A 65 31.58 -34.17 -7.83
C LYS A 65 30.52 -34.47 -6.78
N HIS A 66 29.58 -33.56 -6.53
CA HIS A 66 28.49 -33.82 -5.57
C HIS A 66 27.54 -34.93 -6.04
N ILE A 67 27.50 -35.22 -7.34
CA ILE A 67 26.78 -36.39 -7.85
C ILE A 67 27.37 -37.70 -7.26
N THR A 68 28.69 -37.74 -7.07
CA THR A 68 29.37 -38.91 -6.51
C THR A 68 29.54 -38.87 -5.00
N ASP A 69 29.75 -37.66 -4.44
CA ASP A 69 30.01 -37.48 -3.02
C ASP A 69 28.77 -37.71 -2.15
N PHE A 70 27.56 -37.53 -2.70
CA PHE A 70 26.29 -37.64 -1.96
C PHE A 70 25.31 -38.65 -2.57
N PRO A 71 25.66 -39.95 -2.63
CA PRO A 71 24.88 -40.97 -3.33
C PRO A 71 23.43 -41.10 -2.82
N GLY A 72 23.23 -41.05 -1.50
CA GLY A 72 21.88 -41.18 -0.91
C GLY A 72 20.97 -39.98 -1.21
N MET A 73 21.52 -38.78 -1.39
CA MET A 73 20.78 -37.61 -1.84
C MET A 73 20.43 -37.73 -3.32
N VAL A 74 21.38 -38.14 -4.15
CA VAL A 74 21.17 -38.32 -5.59
C VAL A 74 20.11 -39.38 -5.87
N GLU A 75 20.09 -40.49 -5.14
CA GLU A 75 19.04 -41.50 -5.27
C GLU A 75 17.64 -40.92 -5.01
N LYS A 76 17.48 -40.14 -3.94
CA LYS A 76 16.22 -39.46 -3.61
C LYS A 76 15.85 -38.40 -4.66
N ALA A 77 16.84 -37.64 -5.14
CA ALA A 77 16.66 -36.67 -6.22
C ALA A 77 16.10 -37.35 -7.47
N LEU A 78 16.71 -38.46 -7.91
CA LEU A 78 16.22 -39.19 -9.08
C LEU A 78 14.81 -39.74 -8.87
N ALA A 79 14.52 -40.30 -7.70
CA ALA A 79 13.17 -40.79 -7.37
C ALA A 79 12.12 -39.67 -7.41
N TRP A 80 12.48 -38.46 -6.97
CA TRP A 80 11.60 -37.29 -7.02
C TRP A 80 11.46 -36.70 -8.43
N LEU A 81 12.51 -36.78 -9.25
CA LEU A 81 12.56 -36.31 -10.63
C LEU A 81 11.77 -37.22 -11.58
N VAL A 82 11.65 -38.53 -11.30
CA VAL A 82 10.80 -39.45 -12.05
C VAL A 82 9.33 -39.16 -11.71
N GLN A 83 8.60 -38.54 -12.64
CA GLN A 83 7.19 -38.19 -12.43
C GLN A 83 6.20 -39.19 -13.02
N SER A 84 6.63 -40.02 -13.98
CA SER A 84 5.79 -41.03 -14.64
C SER A 84 6.40 -42.43 -14.52
N PRO A 85 5.63 -43.43 -14.04
CA PRO A 85 6.07 -44.82 -14.00
C PRO A 85 6.46 -45.38 -15.38
N ASP A 86 5.85 -44.86 -16.45
CA ASP A 86 6.04 -45.31 -17.83
C ASP A 86 7.36 -44.80 -18.44
N ARG A 87 8.00 -43.81 -17.81
CA ARG A 87 9.29 -43.24 -18.21
C ARG A 87 10.30 -43.35 -17.07
N ASN A 88 10.61 -44.58 -16.64
CA ASN A 88 11.53 -44.83 -15.52
C ASN A 88 13.00 -45.06 -15.97
N THR A 89 13.40 -44.46 -17.09
CA THR A 89 14.78 -44.53 -17.61
C THR A 89 15.50 -43.22 -17.30
N ALA A 90 16.64 -43.31 -16.62
CA ALA A 90 17.56 -42.21 -16.37
C ALA A 90 18.72 -42.27 -17.37
N GLY A 91 18.81 -41.27 -18.25
CA GLY A 91 19.99 -41.07 -19.09
C GLY A 91 21.06 -40.33 -18.30
N ILE A 92 22.29 -40.84 -18.32
CA ILE A 92 23.44 -40.27 -17.62
C ILE A 92 24.46 -39.86 -18.66
N HIS A 93 24.75 -38.56 -18.73
CA HIS A 93 25.75 -38.04 -19.64
C HIS A 93 27.12 -38.68 -19.35
N PRO A 94 27.96 -38.98 -20.37
CA PRO A 94 29.25 -39.65 -20.18
C PRO A 94 30.20 -38.98 -19.18
N SER A 95 30.13 -37.67 -19.01
CA SER A 95 30.92 -36.94 -17.99
C SER A 95 30.53 -37.30 -16.55
N CYS A 96 29.28 -37.70 -16.33
CA CYS A 96 28.73 -38.12 -15.05
C CYS A 96 28.73 -39.64 -14.87
N LYS A 97 29.44 -40.41 -15.73
CA LYS A 97 29.43 -41.89 -15.69
C LYS A 97 29.76 -42.49 -14.32
N ALA A 98 30.54 -41.80 -13.48
CA ALA A 98 30.86 -42.24 -12.14
C ALA A 98 29.62 -42.35 -11.23
N ALA A 99 28.56 -41.59 -11.53
CA ALA A 99 27.26 -41.67 -10.86
C ALA A 99 26.56 -43.02 -11.05
N VAL A 100 26.83 -43.74 -12.15
CA VAL A 100 26.21 -45.03 -12.46
C VAL A 100 26.51 -46.06 -11.37
N GLU A 101 27.71 -46.01 -10.79
CA GLU A 101 28.11 -46.94 -9.72
C GLU A 101 27.26 -46.75 -8.46
N ASN A 102 26.87 -45.51 -8.17
CA ASN A 102 26.02 -45.16 -7.03
C ASN A 102 24.55 -45.56 -7.23
N LEU A 103 24.13 -45.83 -8.47
CA LEU A 103 22.74 -46.12 -8.84
C LEU A 103 22.44 -47.61 -9.03
N ARG A 104 23.43 -48.48 -8.84
CA ARG A 104 23.30 -49.95 -9.02
C ARG A 104 22.21 -50.59 -8.14
N TYR A 105 21.83 -49.94 -7.06
CA TYR A 105 20.80 -50.42 -6.12
C TYR A 105 19.49 -49.61 -6.20
N SER A 106 19.41 -48.61 -7.08
CA SER A 106 18.20 -47.82 -7.28
C SER A 106 17.17 -48.59 -8.11
N SER A 107 15.90 -48.26 -7.92
CA SER A 107 14.78 -48.81 -8.70
C SER A 107 14.65 -48.22 -10.12
N ILE A 108 15.57 -47.33 -10.51
CA ILE A 108 15.54 -46.56 -11.76
C ILE A 108 16.50 -47.21 -12.76
N LYS A 109 16.05 -47.39 -14.01
CA LYS A 109 16.92 -47.96 -15.07
C LYS A 109 17.87 -46.88 -15.57
N ALA A 110 19.14 -46.97 -15.22
CA ALA A 110 20.16 -46.03 -15.67
C ALA A 110 20.88 -46.51 -16.94
N GLU A 111 21.06 -45.63 -17.93
CA GLU A 111 21.92 -45.87 -19.09
C GLU A 111 22.86 -44.68 -19.31
N VAL A 112 24.09 -44.94 -19.76
CA VAL A 112 25.03 -43.87 -20.11
C VAL A 112 24.81 -43.48 -21.57
N CYS A 113 24.35 -42.26 -21.82
CA CYS A 113 24.07 -41.76 -23.17
C CYS A 113 24.10 -40.23 -23.23
N GLU A 114 24.26 -39.72 -24.45
CA GLU A 114 23.88 -38.34 -24.78
C GLU A 114 22.37 -38.14 -24.61
N PHE A 115 21.93 -36.88 -24.54
CA PHE A 115 20.50 -36.57 -24.44
C PHE A 115 19.74 -37.12 -25.65
N LYS A 116 18.60 -37.77 -25.38
CA LYS A 116 17.72 -38.37 -26.41
C LYS A 116 16.28 -38.42 -25.92
N ASP A 117 15.36 -38.51 -26.88
CA ASP A 117 13.94 -38.67 -26.59
C ASP A 117 13.63 -40.00 -25.87
N GLY A 118 12.57 -39.98 -25.05
CA GLY A 118 12.06 -41.15 -24.33
C GLY A 118 12.66 -41.36 -22.94
N LEU A 119 13.63 -40.56 -22.52
CA LEU A 119 14.10 -40.51 -21.14
C LEU A 119 13.02 -39.95 -20.20
N GLY A 120 13.03 -40.37 -18.94
CA GLY A 120 12.23 -39.75 -17.89
C GLY A 120 13.03 -38.76 -17.06
N VAL A 121 14.30 -39.09 -16.83
CA VAL A 121 15.27 -38.22 -16.14
C VAL A 121 16.56 -38.15 -16.94
N TYR A 122 17.20 -36.99 -16.94
CA TYR A 122 18.54 -36.81 -17.50
C TYR A 122 19.48 -36.20 -16.47
N VAL A 123 20.64 -36.83 -16.30
CA VAL A 123 21.70 -36.45 -15.36
C VAL A 123 22.91 -35.98 -16.13
N THR A 124 23.36 -34.76 -15.89
CA THR A 124 24.46 -34.16 -16.64
C THR A 124 25.24 -33.15 -15.81
N ASP A 125 26.45 -32.82 -16.25
CA ASP A 125 27.16 -31.67 -15.72
C ASP A 125 26.67 -30.37 -16.37
N ALA A 126 26.92 -29.26 -15.69
CA ALA A 126 26.49 -27.94 -16.12
C ALA A 126 27.20 -27.46 -17.38
N TYR A 127 28.33 -28.04 -17.80
CA TYR A 127 29.08 -27.60 -18.98
C TYR A 127 28.59 -28.26 -20.27
N SER A 128 28.02 -29.46 -20.17
CA SER A 128 27.66 -30.31 -21.30
C SER A 128 26.24 -30.09 -21.83
N VAL A 129 25.48 -29.16 -21.23
CA VAL A 129 24.09 -28.90 -21.62
C VAL A 129 23.95 -28.04 -22.87
N ASP A 130 24.99 -27.29 -23.26
CA ASP A 130 24.88 -26.23 -24.27
C ASP A 130 24.37 -26.73 -25.63
N ALA A 131 24.86 -27.90 -26.06
CA ALA A 131 24.51 -28.52 -27.34
C ALA A 131 23.02 -28.89 -27.44
N HIS A 132 22.33 -29.06 -26.31
CA HIS A 132 20.94 -29.51 -26.23
C HIS A 132 20.06 -28.58 -25.38
N ALA A 133 20.45 -27.33 -25.17
CA ALA A 133 19.79 -26.46 -24.19
C ALA A 133 18.29 -26.27 -24.47
N LYS A 134 17.91 -26.05 -25.74
CA LYS A 134 16.50 -25.88 -26.14
C LYS A 134 15.69 -27.17 -25.99
N GLU A 135 16.28 -28.31 -26.35
CA GLU A 135 15.63 -29.60 -26.18
C GLU A 135 15.46 -29.96 -24.70
N LEU A 136 16.45 -29.65 -23.86
CA LEU A 136 16.40 -29.87 -22.41
C LEU A 136 15.35 -28.98 -21.73
N VAL A 137 15.23 -27.71 -22.13
CA VAL A 137 14.15 -26.82 -21.64
C VAL A 137 12.79 -27.35 -22.07
N SER A 138 12.64 -27.78 -23.32
CA SER A 138 11.40 -28.40 -23.83
C SER A 138 11.05 -29.69 -23.10
N PHE A 139 12.07 -30.52 -22.83
CA PHE A 139 11.94 -31.77 -22.06
C PHE A 139 11.48 -31.49 -20.64
N LEU A 140 12.07 -30.51 -19.96
CA LEU A 140 11.66 -30.08 -18.63
C LEU A 140 10.21 -29.58 -18.67
N LYS A 141 9.88 -28.64 -19.58
CA LYS A 141 8.53 -28.10 -19.72
C LYS A 141 7.46 -29.18 -19.93
N ALA A 142 7.81 -30.24 -20.67
CA ALA A 142 6.95 -31.39 -20.96
C ALA A 142 6.86 -32.46 -19.85
N GLY A 143 7.48 -32.25 -18.68
CA GLY A 143 7.38 -33.18 -17.54
C GLY A 143 8.64 -34.00 -17.24
N GLY A 144 9.71 -33.79 -18.00
CA GLY A 144 11.01 -34.43 -17.77
C GLY A 144 11.65 -34.01 -16.45
N GLY A 145 12.51 -34.88 -15.90
CA GLY A 145 13.32 -34.59 -14.73
C GLY A 145 14.77 -34.28 -15.09
N LEU A 146 15.35 -33.23 -14.51
CA LEU A 146 16.76 -32.89 -14.71
C LEU A 146 17.55 -32.89 -13.41
N LEU A 147 18.72 -33.54 -13.42
CA LEU A 147 19.74 -33.34 -12.39
C LEU A 147 20.97 -32.72 -13.06
N VAL A 148 21.26 -31.47 -12.73
CA VAL A 148 22.39 -30.73 -13.28
C VAL A 148 23.36 -30.41 -12.17
N ALA A 149 24.63 -30.73 -12.34
CA ALA A 149 25.65 -30.41 -11.35
C ALA A 149 26.77 -29.60 -11.96
N GLY A 150 27.18 -28.53 -11.29
CA GLY A 150 28.44 -27.91 -11.61
C GLY A 150 28.72 -26.60 -10.92
N GLN A 151 29.80 -25.93 -11.34
CA GLN A 151 30.18 -24.65 -10.76
C GLN A 151 30.54 -23.62 -11.83
N ALA A 152 29.96 -22.42 -11.71
CA ALA A 152 30.21 -21.32 -12.64
C ALA A 152 31.35 -20.40 -12.20
N TRP A 153 31.75 -20.39 -10.93
CA TRP A 153 32.82 -19.50 -10.43
C TRP A 153 34.16 -19.73 -11.15
N SER A 154 34.58 -20.99 -11.34
CA SER A 154 35.83 -21.29 -12.07
C SER A 154 35.69 -21.05 -13.58
N TRP A 155 34.47 -21.13 -14.11
CA TRP A 155 34.20 -20.73 -15.48
C TRP A 155 34.29 -19.21 -15.65
N ALA A 156 33.76 -18.43 -14.71
CA ALA A 156 33.80 -16.98 -14.71
C ALA A 156 35.24 -16.46 -14.60
N GLU A 157 36.09 -17.09 -13.77
CA GLU A 157 37.53 -16.78 -13.70
C GLU A 157 38.23 -16.91 -15.06
N LYS A 158 37.81 -17.86 -15.89
CA LYS A 158 38.35 -18.08 -17.25
C LYS A 158 37.68 -17.17 -18.30
N ASN A 159 36.53 -16.60 -17.99
CA ASN A 159 35.71 -15.79 -18.90
C ASN A 159 35.27 -14.46 -18.26
N PRO A 160 36.20 -13.61 -17.76
CA PRO A 160 35.88 -12.47 -16.89
C PRO A 160 35.12 -11.31 -17.58
N LYS A 161 34.89 -11.39 -18.90
CA LYS A 161 34.12 -10.40 -19.67
C LYS A 161 32.73 -10.87 -20.06
N GLU A 162 32.43 -12.14 -19.81
CA GLU A 162 31.16 -12.76 -20.15
C GLU A 162 30.19 -12.62 -18.98
N ASN A 163 28.91 -12.42 -19.28
CA ASN A 163 27.89 -12.40 -18.25
C ASN A 163 27.59 -13.84 -17.80
N THR A 164 28.08 -14.24 -16.63
CA THR A 164 27.91 -15.60 -16.09
C THR A 164 26.44 -16.06 -16.05
N LEU A 165 25.47 -15.17 -15.80
CA LEU A 165 24.05 -15.55 -15.75
C LEU A 165 23.48 -15.96 -17.11
N LEU A 166 24.01 -15.42 -18.21
CA LEU A 166 23.52 -15.68 -19.57
C LEU A 166 24.43 -16.64 -20.35
N SER A 167 25.74 -16.48 -20.18
CA SER A 167 26.76 -17.16 -20.99
C SER A 167 27.17 -18.52 -20.41
N PHE A 168 27.03 -18.76 -19.11
CA PHE A 168 27.39 -20.05 -18.51
C PHE A 168 26.46 -21.16 -19.04
N PRO A 169 26.99 -22.27 -19.62
CA PRO A 169 26.16 -23.32 -20.22
C PRO A 169 25.02 -23.82 -19.32
N GLY A 170 25.30 -24.09 -18.04
CA GLY A 170 24.31 -24.59 -17.09
C GLY A 170 23.12 -23.65 -16.91
N ASN A 171 23.36 -22.33 -16.99
CA ASN A 171 22.33 -21.31 -16.85
C ASN A 171 21.43 -21.22 -18.09
N LYS A 172 21.83 -21.72 -19.25
CA LYS A 172 20.95 -21.82 -20.44
C LYS A 172 19.82 -22.85 -20.29
N VAL A 173 19.86 -23.67 -19.24
CA VAL A 173 18.80 -24.64 -18.92
C VAL A 173 18.24 -24.40 -17.52
N CYS A 174 19.08 -24.26 -16.50
CA CYS A 174 18.60 -24.19 -15.12
C CYS A 174 17.87 -22.88 -14.78
N SER A 175 18.22 -21.78 -15.45
CA SER A 175 17.67 -20.45 -15.16
C SER A 175 16.16 -20.37 -15.40
N VAL A 176 15.62 -21.09 -16.38
CA VAL A 176 14.17 -21.08 -16.69
C VAL A 176 13.34 -21.56 -15.49
N ALA A 177 13.93 -22.41 -14.65
CA ALA A 177 13.36 -22.89 -13.40
C ALA A 177 13.74 -22.01 -12.19
N GLY A 178 14.36 -20.85 -12.41
CA GLY A 178 14.73 -19.89 -11.38
C GLY A 178 15.99 -20.25 -10.59
N ILE A 179 16.83 -21.16 -11.08
CA ILE A 179 18.11 -21.51 -10.41
C ILE A 179 19.28 -21.12 -11.30
N TYR A 180 20.16 -20.26 -10.77
CA TYR A 180 21.37 -19.81 -11.47
C TYR A 180 22.62 -20.26 -10.72
N PHE A 181 23.60 -20.74 -11.47
CA PHE A 181 24.98 -20.82 -11.01
C PHE A 181 25.60 -19.42 -11.06
N SER A 182 26.07 -18.93 -9.91
CA SER A 182 26.75 -17.62 -9.83
C SER A 182 28.26 -17.74 -10.02
N GLU A 183 28.90 -16.58 -10.20
CA GLU A 183 30.36 -16.46 -10.26
C GLU A 183 31.04 -16.58 -8.88
N HIS A 184 30.27 -16.79 -7.81
CA HIS A 184 30.78 -16.87 -6.45
C HIS A 184 30.96 -18.31 -5.99
N SER A 185 32.06 -18.58 -5.28
CA SER A 185 32.28 -19.86 -4.62
C SER A 185 31.58 -19.90 -3.25
N GLY A 186 31.13 -21.09 -2.88
CA GLY A 186 30.52 -21.39 -1.59
C GLY A 186 31.57 -21.79 -0.55
N GLU A 187 31.36 -21.36 0.70
CA GLU A 187 32.17 -21.83 1.82
C GLU A 187 31.94 -23.32 2.06
N VAL A 188 33.04 -24.08 2.15
CA VAL A 188 33.07 -25.53 2.39
C VAL A 188 33.02 -25.87 3.88
N GLY A 189 32.40 -26.99 4.22
CA GLY A 189 32.25 -27.44 5.60
C GLY A 189 31.27 -28.60 5.73
N VAL A 190 31.08 -29.07 6.97
CA VAL A 190 30.04 -30.04 7.30
C VAL A 190 28.82 -29.26 7.77
N PHE A 191 27.72 -29.36 7.04
CA PHE A 191 26.52 -28.56 7.31
C PHE A 191 25.37 -29.47 7.73
N PRO A 192 24.75 -29.23 8.90
CA PRO A 192 23.57 -29.96 9.33
C PRO A 192 22.38 -29.56 8.45
N LEU A 193 21.51 -30.53 8.14
CA LEU A 193 20.30 -30.28 7.37
C LEU A 193 19.11 -30.02 8.29
N PRO A 194 18.48 -28.83 8.21
CA PRO A 194 17.29 -28.55 9.00
C PRO A 194 16.09 -29.39 8.55
N PRO A 195 15.11 -29.64 9.44
CA PRO A 195 13.90 -30.40 9.11
C PRO A 195 12.93 -29.63 8.19
N LYS A 196 13.15 -28.33 8.00
CA LYS A 196 12.41 -27.44 7.10
C LYS A 196 13.37 -26.87 6.06
N ILE A 197 12.83 -26.30 4.98
CA ILE A 197 13.63 -25.59 3.98
C ILE A 197 14.58 -24.58 4.68
N PRO A 198 15.90 -24.63 4.44
CA PRO A 198 16.84 -23.74 5.10
C PRO A 198 16.59 -22.28 4.71
N SER A 199 16.61 -21.39 5.70
CA SER A 199 16.47 -19.95 5.52
C SER A 199 17.50 -19.22 6.37
N SER A 200 18.08 -18.14 5.84
CA SER A 200 19.00 -17.28 6.57
C SER A 200 18.80 -15.83 6.15
N TRP A 201 18.94 -14.91 7.10
CA TRP A 201 18.93 -13.48 6.78
C TRP A 201 20.13 -13.08 5.90
N LEU A 202 21.23 -13.84 5.98
CA LEU A 202 22.39 -13.68 5.12
C LEU A 202 22.09 -14.06 3.66
N ALA A 203 21.09 -14.90 3.40
CA ALA A 203 20.65 -15.29 2.05
C ALA A 203 19.81 -14.21 1.34
N VAL A 204 19.51 -13.10 2.01
CA VAL A 204 18.80 -11.96 1.41
C VAL A 204 19.79 -10.96 0.81
N SER A 205 20.70 -11.50 0.00
CA SER A 205 21.65 -10.71 -0.77
C SER A 205 21.06 -10.26 -2.11
N ILE A 206 21.76 -9.30 -2.72
CA ILE A 206 21.64 -9.01 -4.15
C ILE A 206 22.42 -10.11 -4.89
N GLY A 207 21.82 -10.71 -5.92
CA GLY A 207 22.37 -11.88 -6.60
C GLY A 207 23.41 -11.57 -7.68
N LYS A 208 23.60 -10.29 -8.01
CA LYS A 208 24.55 -9.82 -9.04
C LYS A 208 24.94 -8.35 -8.81
N ASN A 209 26.13 -7.96 -9.26
CA ASN A 209 26.48 -6.56 -9.46
C ASN A 209 25.95 -6.03 -10.82
N PHE A 210 25.09 -5.01 -10.79
CA PHE A 210 24.43 -4.45 -11.98
C PHE A 210 25.14 -3.25 -12.61
N LYS A 211 26.41 -2.99 -12.26
CA LYS A 211 27.18 -1.86 -12.79
C LYS A 211 27.20 -1.84 -14.31
N ASP A 212 27.55 -2.97 -14.93
CA ASP A 212 27.69 -3.08 -16.39
C ASP A 212 26.32 -2.94 -17.09
N ASP A 213 25.25 -3.43 -16.46
CA ASP A 213 23.88 -3.27 -16.94
C ASP A 213 23.46 -1.81 -16.96
N LEU A 214 23.72 -1.10 -15.86
CA LEU A 214 23.45 0.33 -15.74
C LEU A 214 24.29 1.14 -16.72
N GLU A 215 25.58 0.82 -16.87
CA GLU A 215 26.45 1.48 -17.84
C GLU A 215 25.92 1.32 -19.28
N PHE A 216 25.46 0.13 -19.64
CA PHE A 216 24.84 -0.13 -20.94
C PHE A 216 23.54 0.68 -21.12
N LEU A 217 22.62 0.59 -20.17
CA LEU A 217 21.30 1.21 -20.24
C LEU A 217 21.38 2.75 -20.25
N LEU A 218 22.31 3.31 -19.49
CA LEU A 218 22.46 4.75 -19.28
C LEU A 218 23.43 5.40 -20.27
N ASN A 219 24.05 4.64 -21.18
CA ASN A 219 24.99 5.17 -22.16
C ASN A 219 24.36 6.32 -22.97
N GLY A 220 24.94 7.53 -22.84
CA GLY A 220 24.46 8.72 -23.55
C GLY A 220 23.15 9.31 -23.00
N VAL A 221 22.66 8.84 -21.86
CA VAL A 221 21.52 9.42 -21.12
C VAL A 221 22.07 10.34 -20.04
N GLN A 222 21.56 11.57 -19.97
CA GLN A 222 22.00 12.55 -18.96
C GLN A 222 20.97 12.71 -17.84
N GLU A 223 19.69 12.71 -18.20
CA GLU A 223 18.58 12.93 -17.30
C GLU A 223 17.32 12.18 -17.77
N PHE A 224 16.45 11.88 -16.82
CA PHE A 224 15.12 11.34 -17.02
C PHE A 224 14.11 12.47 -16.86
N ASP A 225 13.52 12.90 -17.97
CA ASP A 225 12.42 13.86 -17.98
C ASP A 225 11.08 13.13 -17.82
N ILE A 226 10.58 13.10 -16.58
CA ILE A 226 9.26 12.55 -16.24
C ILE A 226 8.25 13.66 -15.86
N GLN A 227 8.51 14.91 -16.26
CA GLN A 227 7.59 16.03 -16.04
C GLN A 227 6.33 15.94 -16.93
N GLY A 228 5.26 16.66 -16.61
CA GLY A 228 4.05 16.74 -17.44
C GLY A 228 2.81 16.16 -16.77
N GLY A 229 1.80 15.79 -17.56
CA GLY A 229 0.50 15.29 -17.05
C GLY A 229 0.49 13.82 -16.62
N ALA A 230 1.53 13.05 -16.95
CA ALA A 230 1.65 11.65 -16.57
C ALA A 230 2.23 11.53 -15.15
N VAL A 231 1.45 10.92 -14.23
CA VAL A 231 1.85 10.70 -12.84
C VAL A 231 2.42 9.28 -12.70
N PRO A 232 3.69 9.12 -12.34
CA PRO A 232 4.33 7.81 -12.20
C PRO A 232 3.87 7.09 -10.94
N SER A 233 3.74 5.76 -11.04
CA SER A 233 3.80 4.91 -9.84
C SER A 233 5.24 4.73 -9.36
N GLU A 234 5.42 4.20 -8.15
CA GLU A 234 6.70 3.66 -7.68
C GLU A 234 6.84 2.18 -8.04
N VAL A 235 8.06 1.67 -8.21
CA VAL A 235 8.35 0.23 -8.31
C VAL A 235 9.13 -0.25 -7.09
N LEU A 236 8.63 -1.32 -6.47
CA LEU A 236 9.36 -2.11 -5.51
C LEU A 236 10.25 -3.11 -6.24
N VAL A 237 11.56 -2.94 -6.09
CA VAL A 237 12.60 -3.84 -6.60
C VAL A 237 12.97 -4.84 -5.50
N HIS A 238 12.41 -6.05 -5.54
CA HIS A 238 12.51 -7.02 -4.45
C HIS A 238 13.21 -8.34 -4.82
N GLY A 239 13.39 -8.64 -6.11
CA GLY A 239 14.12 -9.82 -6.56
C GLY A 239 15.63 -9.68 -6.35
N PRO A 240 16.37 -10.79 -6.18
CA PRO A 240 17.84 -10.74 -6.09
C PRO A 240 18.48 -10.41 -7.45
N LEU A 241 17.77 -10.64 -8.56
CA LEU A 241 18.22 -10.33 -9.92
C LEU A 241 17.52 -9.11 -10.53
N ALA A 242 16.89 -8.28 -9.69
CA ALA A 242 16.21 -7.04 -10.08
C ALA A 242 17.00 -5.82 -9.58
N PHE A 243 16.89 -4.68 -10.25
CA PHE A 243 17.63 -3.46 -9.91
C PHE A 243 16.90 -2.18 -10.34
N PRO A 244 17.03 -1.08 -9.56
CA PRO A 244 16.53 0.22 -9.98
C PRO A 244 17.40 0.80 -11.10
N ILE A 245 16.78 1.45 -12.08
CA ILE A 245 17.45 2.12 -13.21
C ILE A 245 17.34 3.64 -13.05
N GLY A 246 16.13 4.13 -12.79
CA GLY A 246 15.81 5.54 -12.60
C GLY A 246 15.03 5.72 -11.31
N ALA A 247 15.53 6.57 -10.41
CA ALA A 247 14.93 6.81 -9.11
C ALA A 247 14.99 8.28 -8.71
N THR A 248 14.08 8.70 -7.85
CA THR A 248 14.11 10.01 -7.21
C THR A 248 15.25 10.09 -6.18
N PRO A 249 15.65 11.31 -5.73
CA PRO A 249 16.71 11.47 -4.72
C PRO A 249 16.42 10.77 -3.38
N ASP A 250 15.15 10.55 -3.04
CA ASP A 250 14.70 9.79 -1.87
C ASP A 250 14.60 8.27 -2.13
N GLY A 251 15.13 7.79 -3.26
CA GLY A 251 15.29 6.37 -3.56
C GLY A 251 14.05 5.66 -4.12
N LYS A 252 13.03 6.38 -4.59
CA LYS A 252 11.82 5.79 -5.19
C LYS A 252 12.04 5.53 -6.68
N ALA A 253 12.02 4.27 -7.08
CA ALA A 253 12.26 3.87 -8.47
C ALA A 253 11.02 4.11 -9.36
N PHE A 254 11.24 4.71 -10.53
CA PHE A 254 10.25 4.87 -11.61
C PHE A 254 10.63 4.10 -12.89
N LEU A 255 11.87 3.63 -12.97
CA LEU A 255 12.36 2.66 -13.96
C LEU A 255 13.15 1.58 -13.24
N ALA A 256 12.90 0.31 -13.57
CA ALA A 256 13.60 -0.83 -12.99
C ALA A 256 13.79 -1.93 -14.02
N GLY A 257 14.83 -2.73 -13.83
CA GLY A 257 15.18 -3.87 -14.68
C GLY A 257 15.30 -5.16 -13.87
N ALA A 258 15.17 -6.30 -14.54
CA ALA A 258 15.43 -7.60 -13.94
C ALA A 258 15.87 -8.65 -14.97
N TYR A 259 16.58 -9.67 -14.48
CA TYR A 259 16.79 -10.92 -15.19
C TYR A 259 15.76 -11.96 -14.74
N TYR A 260 15.20 -12.71 -15.69
CA TYR A 260 14.26 -13.78 -15.41
C TYR A 260 14.39 -14.90 -16.44
N GLY A 261 14.74 -16.10 -15.99
CA GLY A 261 15.25 -17.16 -16.85
C GLY A 261 16.43 -16.69 -17.71
N GLN A 262 16.34 -16.94 -19.01
CA GLN A 262 17.32 -16.51 -19.99
C GLN A 262 17.05 -15.09 -20.52
N GLY A 263 15.90 -14.50 -20.16
CA GLY A 263 15.46 -13.21 -20.68
C GLY A 263 15.64 -12.08 -19.68
N ARG A 264 15.08 -10.94 -20.09
CA ARG A 264 15.28 -9.65 -19.42
C ARG A 264 14.01 -8.81 -19.46
N VAL A 265 13.84 -7.98 -18.43
CA VAL A 265 12.62 -7.19 -18.21
C VAL A 265 12.98 -5.76 -17.87
N ILE A 266 12.26 -4.79 -18.44
CA ILE A 266 12.27 -3.39 -18.02
C ILE A 266 10.83 -2.95 -17.74
N VAL A 267 10.64 -2.30 -16.58
CA VAL A 267 9.38 -1.70 -16.16
C VAL A 267 9.48 -0.19 -16.24
N ALA A 268 8.49 0.45 -16.86
CA ALA A 268 8.27 1.89 -16.80
C ALA A 268 6.96 2.19 -16.04
N THR A 269 7.01 3.02 -15.00
CA THR A 269 5.86 3.25 -14.11
C THR A 269 4.78 4.18 -14.65
N HIS A 270 4.83 4.44 -15.95
CA HIS A 270 3.77 4.99 -16.77
C HIS A 270 4.09 4.70 -18.25
N GLU A 271 3.14 4.17 -19.00
CA GLU A 271 3.32 3.79 -20.41
C GLU A 271 3.62 5.01 -21.31
N GLY A 272 3.07 6.17 -20.96
CA GLY A 272 3.31 7.44 -21.66
C GLY A 272 4.79 7.86 -21.72
N TYR A 273 5.66 7.35 -20.85
CA TYR A 273 7.10 7.65 -20.92
C TYR A 273 7.81 6.92 -22.06
N ILE A 274 7.32 5.74 -22.45
CA ILE A 274 7.91 4.93 -23.53
C ILE A 274 7.86 5.69 -24.87
N GLY A 275 6.80 6.48 -25.10
CA GLY A 275 6.61 7.29 -26.29
C GLY A 275 7.21 8.69 -26.23
N ARG A 276 8.04 9.01 -25.23
CA ARG A 276 8.57 10.37 -25.03
C ARG A 276 9.91 10.56 -25.73
N ASP A 277 10.01 11.59 -26.57
CA ASP A 277 11.24 11.89 -27.31
C ASP A 277 12.46 12.18 -26.42
N SER A 278 12.27 12.86 -25.28
CA SER A 278 13.36 13.11 -24.33
C SER A 278 13.94 11.85 -23.69
N LEU A 279 13.19 10.73 -23.71
CA LEU A 279 13.62 9.43 -23.20
C LEU A 279 14.02 8.45 -24.32
N ALA A 280 14.00 8.89 -25.58
CA ALA A 280 14.25 8.03 -26.74
C ALA A 280 15.59 7.30 -26.67
N LYS A 281 16.65 7.99 -26.24
CA LYS A 281 17.99 7.38 -26.13
C LYS A 281 18.01 6.24 -25.11
N PHE A 282 17.38 6.45 -23.95
CA PHE A 282 17.25 5.40 -22.94
C PHE A 282 16.47 4.21 -23.49
N PHE A 283 15.30 4.43 -24.10
CA PHE A 283 14.50 3.31 -24.63
C PHE A 283 15.17 2.59 -25.81
N SER A 284 15.99 3.27 -26.62
CA SER A 284 16.84 2.61 -27.60
C SER A 284 17.84 1.65 -26.93
N ASN A 285 18.54 2.12 -25.89
CA ASN A 285 19.46 1.25 -25.14
C ASN A 285 18.70 0.10 -24.45
N ALA A 286 17.54 0.39 -23.88
CA ALA A 286 16.66 -0.60 -23.26
C ALA A 286 16.26 -1.71 -24.24
N LEU A 287 15.86 -1.38 -25.47
CA LEU A 287 15.51 -2.39 -26.46
C LEU A 287 16.71 -3.26 -26.87
N HIS A 288 17.90 -2.68 -27.05
CA HIS A 288 19.12 -3.46 -27.33
C HIS A 288 19.53 -4.34 -26.16
N TRP A 289 19.35 -3.85 -24.93
CA TRP A 289 19.56 -4.67 -23.74
C TRP A 289 18.56 -5.81 -23.71
N LEU A 290 17.27 -5.56 -23.91
CA LEU A 290 16.24 -6.60 -23.92
C LEU A 290 16.43 -7.63 -25.05
N ASP A 291 16.87 -7.21 -26.23
CA ASP A 291 17.05 -8.05 -27.43
C ASP A 291 18.29 -8.96 -27.37
N GLU A 292 19.31 -8.60 -26.58
CA GLU A 292 20.57 -9.37 -26.49
C GLU A 292 21.32 -9.57 -27.81
N GLY A 293 21.08 -8.73 -28.82
CA GLY A 293 21.67 -8.94 -30.14
C GLY A 293 21.08 -10.12 -30.91
N ARG A 294 19.90 -10.63 -30.51
CA ARG A 294 19.10 -11.55 -31.33
C ARG A 294 18.68 -10.90 -32.65
N ASN A 295 18.59 -9.57 -32.70
CA ASN A 295 18.19 -8.77 -33.86
C ASN A 295 16.83 -9.23 -34.43
N GLY A 296 15.92 -9.67 -33.56
CA GLY A 296 14.58 -10.11 -33.96
C GLY A 296 13.57 -8.97 -33.97
N VAL A 297 12.29 -9.32 -34.12
CA VAL A 297 11.19 -8.35 -34.18
C VAL A 297 10.83 -7.86 -32.77
N VAL A 298 10.74 -6.53 -32.61
CA VAL A 298 10.16 -5.86 -31.45
C VAL A 298 8.66 -5.70 -31.68
N GLY A 299 7.85 -6.49 -30.98
CA GLY A 299 6.40 -6.43 -31.05
C GLY A 299 5.81 -5.39 -30.11
N ILE A 300 5.14 -4.38 -30.65
CA ILE A 300 4.51 -3.30 -29.89
C ILE A 300 3.00 -3.54 -29.83
N LYS A 301 2.47 -3.70 -28.62
CA LYS A 301 1.03 -3.91 -28.42
C LYS A 301 0.22 -2.76 -29.05
N PRO A 302 -0.91 -3.01 -29.74
CA PRO A 302 -1.64 -1.97 -30.48
C PRO A 302 -2.00 -0.71 -29.68
N GLN A 303 -2.27 -0.83 -28.38
CA GLN A 303 -2.56 0.32 -27.50
C GLN A 303 -1.36 1.27 -27.33
N LEU A 304 -0.15 0.80 -27.61
CA LEU A 304 1.10 1.56 -27.54
C LEU A 304 1.60 2.00 -28.93
N LYS A 305 0.74 2.00 -29.96
CA LYS A 305 1.14 2.42 -31.32
C LYS A 305 1.83 3.79 -31.35
N SER A 306 1.45 4.72 -30.48
CA SER A 306 2.07 6.04 -30.39
C SER A 306 3.56 6.02 -30.00
N THR A 307 4.06 4.93 -29.41
CA THR A 307 5.46 4.79 -29.00
C THR A 307 6.36 4.27 -30.13
N GLU A 308 5.77 3.77 -31.23
CA GLU A 308 6.50 3.16 -32.35
C GLU A 308 7.56 4.10 -32.94
N SER A 309 7.23 5.39 -33.10
CA SER A 309 8.16 6.39 -33.65
C SER A 309 9.40 6.61 -32.79
N VAL A 310 9.28 6.45 -31.47
CA VAL A 310 10.39 6.56 -30.52
C VAL A 310 11.20 5.27 -30.51
N LEU A 311 10.53 4.12 -30.41
CA LEU A 311 11.16 2.80 -30.33
C LEU A 311 11.90 2.42 -31.62
N ALA A 312 11.39 2.83 -32.79
CA ALA A 312 12.05 2.62 -34.09
C ALA A 312 13.41 3.33 -34.19
N LYS A 313 13.70 4.35 -33.36
CA LYS A 313 15.02 5.01 -33.30
C LYS A 313 16.12 4.09 -32.76
N SER A 314 15.77 2.94 -32.19
CA SER A 314 16.74 1.91 -31.81
C SER A 314 17.45 1.29 -33.03
N GLY A 315 16.81 1.32 -34.20
CA GLY A 315 17.26 0.60 -35.39
C GLY A 315 16.82 -0.87 -35.46
N LEU A 316 16.17 -1.39 -34.42
CA LEU A 316 15.57 -2.73 -34.42
C LEU A 316 14.25 -2.73 -35.20
N GLN A 317 13.90 -3.89 -35.78
CA GLN A 317 12.65 -4.03 -36.52
C GLN A 317 11.47 -3.98 -35.56
N CYS A 318 10.73 -2.87 -35.57
CA CYS A 318 9.53 -2.70 -34.76
C CYS A 318 8.28 -3.04 -35.58
N GLN A 319 7.34 -3.76 -34.97
CA GLN A 319 6.04 -4.08 -35.57
C GLN A 319 4.94 -3.87 -34.53
N VAL A 320 3.87 -3.18 -34.90
CA VAL A 320 2.64 -3.15 -34.08
C VAL A 320 1.91 -4.49 -34.22
N THR A 321 1.83 -5.24 -33.13
CA THR A 321 1.23 -6.59 -33.08
C THR A 321 0.84 -6.97 -31.65
N ASP A 322 -0.16 -7.83 -31.51
CA ASP A 322 -0.35 -8.60 -30.27
C ASP A 322 0.82 -9.58 -30.05
N PHE A 323 0.89 -10.17 -28.86
CA PHE A 323 1.96 -11.11 -28.50
C PHE A 323 2.08 -12.26 -29.51
N LYS A 324 3.33 -12.60 -29.84
CA LYS A 324 3.71 -13.79 -30.60
C LYS A 324 4.99 -14.37 -30.00
N GLU A 325 5.13 -15.69 -30.08
CA GLU A 325 6.28 -16.42 -29.52
C GLU A 325 7.60 -16.16 -30.24
N ASP A 326 7.56 -15.71 -31.51
CA ASP A 326 8.74 -15.46 -32.35
C ASP A 326 9.32 -14.04 -32.21
N LEU A 327 8.74 -13.21 -31.33
CA LEU A 327 9.27 -11.88 -31.04
C LEU A 327 10.61 -11.98 -30.30
N SER A 328 11.48 -10.98 -30.49
CA SER A 328 12.67 -10.86 -29.63
C SER A 328 12.39 -10.01 -28.39
N VAL A 329 11.57 -8.96 -28.56
CA VAL A 329 11.13 -8.09 -27.48
C VAL A 329 9.62 -7.85 -27.60
N TYR A 330 8.89 -8.00 -26.50
CA TYR A 330 7.47 -7.63 -26.42
C TYR A 330 7.30 -6.36 -25.60
N VAL A 331 6.63 -5.36 -26.18
CA VAL A 331 6.33 -4.06 -25.56
C VAL A 331 4.84 -3.98 -25.26
N CYS A 332 4.46 -3.94 -23.98
CA CYS A 332 3.06 -4.03 -23.57
C CYS A 332 2.70 -3.14 -22.37
N THR A 333 1.41 -3.06 -22.08
CA THR A 333 0.86 -2.34 -20.92
C THR A 333 0.73 -3.25 -19.71
N SER A 334 0.83 -2.72 -18.49
CA SER A 334 0.62 -3.48 -17.25
C SER A 334 -0.85 -3.62 -16.81
N TYR A 335 -1.82 -3.26 -17.66
CA TYR A 335 -3.26 -3.26 -17.34
C TYR A 335 -4.00 -4.58 -17.59
N SER A 336 -3.29 -5.63 -18.03
CA SER A 336 -3.91 -6.94 -18.32
C SER A 336 -2.91 -8.06 -18.10
N ASP A 337 -3.40 -9.14 -17.53
CA ASP A 337 -2.72 -10.38 -17.19
C ASP A 337 -3.26 -11.59 -17.98
N ALA A 338 -4.10 -11.36 -18.99
CA ALA A 338 -4.75 -12.43 -19.76
C ALA A 338 -3.76 -13.41 -20.44
N GLN A 339 -2.51 -12.98 -20.65
CA GLN A 339 -1.43 -13.78 -21.23
C GLN A 339 -0.26 -13.95 -20.24
N CYS A 340 -0.52 -13.89 -18.92
CA CYS A 340 0.51 -13.86 -17.89
C CYS A 340 1.51 -15.02 -18.00
N GLU A 341 1.03 -16.27 -18.00
CA GLU A 341 1.89 -17.47 -18.09
C GLU A 341 2.73 -17.48 -19.38
N VAL A 342 2.12 -17.12 -20.51
CA VAL A 342 2.79 -17.09 -21.82
C VAL A 342 3.89 -16.02 -21.86
N ILE A 343 3.64 -14.84 -21.28
CA ILE A 343 4.63 -13.77 -21.18
C ILE A 343 5.77 -14.18 -20.23
N GLN A 344 5.44 -14.83 -19.11
CA GLN A 344 6.45 -15.33 -18.17
C GLN A 344 7.34 -16.38 -18.83
N ASP A 345 6.77 -17.35 -19.54
CA ASP A 345 7.53 -18.34 -20.30
C ASP A 345 8.37 -17.71 -21.39
N PHE A 346 7.80 -16.77 -22.15
CA PHE A 346 8.54 -16.04 -23.18
C PHE A 346 9.80 -15.39 -22.63
N VAL A 347 9.72 -14.70 -21.49
CA VAL A 347 10.89 -14.10 -20.85
C VAL A 347 11.81 -15.19 -20.30
N ALA A 348 11.27 -16.20 -19.60
CA ALA A 348 12.07 -17.27 -19.02
C ALA A 348 12.91 -18.01 -20.08
N GLU A 349 12.39 -18.16 -21.29
CA GLU A 349 13.02 -18.84 -22.42
C GLU A 349 13.91 -17.91 -23.28
N GLY A 350 14.09 -16.65 -22.88
CA GLY A 350 15.07 -15.74 -23.48
C GLY A 350 14.51 -14.41 -24.01
N GLY A 351 13.20 -14.27 -24.11
CA GLY A 351 12.56 -13.07 -24.62
C GLY A 351 12.79 -11.81 -23.77
N GLY A 352 12.75 -10.65 -24.42
CA GLY A 352 12.81 -9.35 -23.76
C GLY A 352 11.41 -8.77 -23.48
N LEU A 353 11.14 -8.28 -22.27
CA LEU A 353 9.88 -7.63 -21.93
C LEU A 353 10.10 -6.15 -21.57
N LEU A 354 9.41 -5.26 -22.29
CA LEU A 354 9.24 -3.86 -21.88
C LEU A 354 7.79 -3.62 -21.51
N ILE A 355 7.51 -3.39 -20.23
CA ILE A 355 6.14 -3.24 -19.74
C ILE A 355 5.94 -1.87 -19.09
N GLY A 356 4.90 -1.16 -19.53
CA GLY A 356 4.57 0.19 -19.07
C GLY A 356 3.21 0.27 -18.40
N GLY A 357 3.12 0.99 -17.28
CA GLY A 357 1.84 1.41 -16.72
C GLY A 357 1.91 1.80 -15.25
N HIS A 358 0.78 2.24 -14.70
CA HIS A 358 0.71 2.81 -13.36
C HIS A 358 -0.40 2.16 -12.52
N ALA A 359 -0.05 1.66 -11.32
CA ALA A 359 -0.99 0.97 -10.44
C ALA A 359 -1.75 1.92 -9.51
N TRP A 360 -1.29 3.17 -9.29
CA TRP A 360 -1.98 4.13 -8.42
C TRP A 360 -3.43 4.40 -8.83
N TYR A 361 -3.70 4.51 -10.14
CA TYR A 361 -5.05 4.76 -10.65
C TYR A 361 -5.94 3.54 -10.46
N TRP A 362 -5.38 2.34 -10.66
CA TRP A 362 -6.06 1.10 -10.38
C TRP A 362 -6.42 0.98 -8.90
N ALA A 363 -5.47 1.26 -7.99
CA ALA A 363 -5.68 1.21 -6.55
C ALA A 363 -6.75 2.23 -6.10
N GLN A 364 -6.78 3.42 -6.71
CA GLN A 364 -7.81 4.42 -6.47
C GLN A 364 -9.20 3.96 -6.94
N SER A 365 -9.26 3.26 -8.08
CA SER A 365 -10.51 2.78 -8.67
C SER A 365 -11.03 1.48 -8.04
N HIS A 366 -10.19 0.78 -7.27
CA HIS A 366 -10.50 -0.47 -6.58
C HIS A 366 -10.25 -0.35 -5.07
N PRO A 367 -10.98 0.54 -4.37
CA PRO A 367 -10.73 0.80 -2.96
C PRO A 367 -10.95 -0.47 -2.12
N GLY A 368 -9.95 -0.82 -1.32
CA GLY A 368 -9.97 -2.01 -0.47
C GLY A 368 -9.42 -3.28 -1.13
N GLN A 369 -9.04 -3.23 -2.40
CA GLN A 369 -8.24 -4.28 -3.05
C GLN A 369 -6.74 -4.00 -2.88
N ASN A 370 -5.96 -5.07 -2.94
CA ASN A 370 -4.53 -5.06 -2.72
C ASN A 370 -3.76 -5.02 -4.05
N ALA A 371 -3.24 -3.85 -4.42
CA ALA A 371 -2.49 -3.69 -5.66
C ALA A 371 -1.25 -4.60 -5.76
N MET A 372 -0.67 -5.04 -4.65
CA MET A 372 0.51 -5.94 -4.67
C MET A 372 0.16 -7.33 -5.22
N ALA A 373 -1.05 -7.81 -4.94
CA ALA A 373 -1.50 -9.15 -5.25
C ALA A 373 -2.55 -9.21 -6.37
N GLU A 374 -3.32 -8.13 -6.60
CA GLU A 374 -4.49 -8.13 -7.48
C GLU A 374 -4.33 -7.23 -8.73
N TYR A 375 -3.31 -6.36 -8.78
CA TYR A 375 -3.06 -5.54 -9.98
C TYR A 375 -2.54 -6.44 -11.12
N PRO A 376 -3.18 -6.44 -12.32
CA PRO A 376 -2.83 -7.37 -13.39
C PRO A 376 -1.35 -7.39 -13.77
N GLY A 377 -0.69 -6.22 -13.83
CA GLY A 377 0.72 -6.13 -14.14
C GLY A 377 1.64 -6.82 -13.13
N ASN A 378 1.22 -6.86 -11.86
CA ASN A 378 2.00 -7.48 -10.79
C ASN A 378 1.89 -9.01 -10.82
N HIS A 379 0.82 -9.59 -11.39
CA HIS A 379 0.76 -11.03 -11.66
C HIS A 379 1.91 -11.47 -12.58
N ILE A 380 2.31 -10.61 -13.54
CA ILE A 380 3.43 -10.86 -14.45
C ILE A 380 4.76 -10.60 -13.73
N LEU A 381 4.89 -9.43 -13.10
CA LEU A 381 6.16 -8.87 -12.63
C LEU A 381 6.67 -9.43 -11.30
N ASN A 382 5.78 -9.86 -10.40
CA ASN A 382 6.17 -10.32 -9.06
C ASN A 382 7.14 -11.52 -9.13
N LYS A 383 6.92 -12.45 -10.06
CA LYS A 383 7.82 -13.60 -10.29
C LYS A 383 9.21 -13.19 -10.77
N MET A 384 9.30 -12.02 -11.41
CA MET A 384 10.51 -11.42 -11.97
C MET A 384 11.21 -10.51 -10.94
N GLY A 385 10.68 -10.36 -9.73
CA GLY A 385 11.28 -9.57 -8.67
C GLY A 385 10.96 -8.08 -8.69
N LEU A 386 9.93 -7.68 -9.45
CA LEU A 386 9.49 -6.29 -9.62
C LEU A 386 8.00 -6.17 -9.28
N CYS A 387 7.59 -5.07 -8.65
CA CYS A 387 6.18 -4.82 -8.38
C CYS A 387 5.85 -3.33 -8.52
N ILE A 388 4.83 -2.98 -9.30
CA ILE A 388 4.33 -1.60 -9.45
C ILE A 388 3.41 -1.29 -8.27
N LEU A 389 3.73 -0.24 -7.52
CA LEU A 389 3.02 0.15 -6.30
C LEU A 389 1.81 1.04 -6.61
N GLY A 390 0.80 1.01 -5.73
CA GLY A 390 -0.31 1.96 -5.74
C GLY A 390 0.09 3.39 -5.34
N ASP A 391 1.34 3.59 -4.93
CA ASP A 391 1.89 4.89 -4.58
C ASP A 391 2.36 5.68 -5.78
N THR A 392 2.18 7.00 -5.72
CA THR A 392 2.74 7.95 -6.67
C THR A 392 4.08 8.50 -6.19
N LEU A 393 4.94 8.90 -7.13
CA LEU A 393 6.13 9.71 -6.84
C LEU A 393 6.07 11.06 -7.58
N SER A 394 6.91 12.01 -7.16
CA SER A 394 6.93 13.34 -7.77
C SER A 394 7.42 13.29 -9.21
N SER A 395 6.70 13.95 -10.12
CA SER A 395 7.19 14.18 -11.48
C SER A 395 8.29 15.24 -11.45
N GLY A 396 9.35 15.03 -12.24
CA GLY A 396 10.53 15.88 -12.20
C GLY A 396 11.52 15.56 -13.30
N LEU A 397 12.62 16.32 -13.29
CA LEU A 397 13.79 16.07 -14.11
C LEU A 397 14.88 15.47 -13.22
N TYR A 398 15.20 14.20 -13.40
CA TYR A 398 16.10 13.47 -12.53
C TYR A 398 17.40 13.15 -13.25
N LYS A 399 18.54 13.50 -12.64
CA LYS A 399 19.84 13.12 -13.20
C LYS A 399 20.04 11.62 -13.13
N VAL A 400 20.71 11.08 -14.14
CA VAL A 400 21.19 9.71 -14.13
C VAL A 400 22.10 9.49 -12.92
N PRO A 401 21.97 8.36 -12.19
CA PRO A 401 22.81 8.10 -11.03
C PRO A 401 24.29 7.94 -11.42
N ASP A 402 25.18 8.42 -10.56
CA ASP A 402 26.62 8.19 -10.68
C ASP A 402 26.89 6.69 -10.53
N LEU A 403 27.44 6.02 -11.54
CA LEU A 403 27.60 4.57 -11.58
C LEU A 403 28.44 4.01 -10.42
N GLU A 404 29.42 4.76 -9.91
CA GLU A 404 30.22 4.30 -8.76
C GLU A 404 29.40 4.34 -7.46
N LYS A 405 28.56 5.36 -7.28
CA LYS A 405 27.68 5.51 -6.12
C LYS A 405 26.39 4.70 -6.24
N ALA A 406 25.89 4.46 -7.44
CA ALA A 406 24.69 3.68 -7.71
C ALA A 406 24.83 2.25 -7.20
N CYS A 407 26.05 1.71 -7.16
CA CYS A 407 26.29 0.36 -6.72
C CYS A 407 26.48 0.24 -5.18
N SER A 408 26.88 1.32 -4.50
CA SER A 408 27.12 1.34 -3.05
C SER A 408 26.03 2.04 -2.23
N ASP A 409 25.41 3.07 -2.79
CA ASP A 409 24.52 4.02 -2.11
C ASP A 409 23.11 4.03 -2.72
N ALA A 410 22.82 3.25 -3.78
CA ALA A 410 21.45 3.19 -4.27
C ALA A 410 20.58 2.34 -3.34
N TYR A 411 19.36 2.83 -3.08
CA TYR A 411 18.37 2.07 -2.34
C TYR A 411 18.00 0.78 -3.10
N HIS A 412 18.25 -0.36 -2.46
CA HIS A 412 17.78 -1.67 -2.90
C HIS A 412 17.16 -2.40 -1.70
N PHE A 413 15.90 -2.86 -1.84
CA PHE A 413 15.12 -3.45 -0.73
C PHE A 413 15.89 -4.56 -0.01
N ARG A 414 16.36 -5.58 -0.75
CA ARG A 414 17.13 -6.71 -0.18
C ARG A 414 18.43 -6.27 0.49
N GLY A 415 19.24 -5.44 -0.19
CA GLY A 415 20.50 -4.96 0.33
C GLY A 415 20.32 -4.22 1.66
N LEU A 416 19.40 -3.25 1.72
CA LEU A 416 19.16 -2.50 2.96
C LEU A 416 18.51 -3.37 4.04
N LEU A 417 17.63 -4.32 3.67
CA LEU A 417 17.06 -5.28 4.61
C LEU A 417 18.14 -6.15 5.25
N GLN A 418 19.08 -6.69 4.47
CA GLN A 418 20.21 -7.47 4.97
C GLN A 418 21.12 -6.64 5.88
N ARG A 419 21.41 -5.38 5.51
CA ARG A 419 22.17 -4.44 6.34
C ARG A 419 21.47 -4.14 7.66
N PHE A 420 20.15 -3.95 7.63
CA PHE A 420 19.35 -3.75 8.84
C PHE A 420 19.29 -5.03 9.70
N ALA A 421 19.19 -6.22 9.10
CA ALA A 421 19.25 -7.49 9.82
C ALA A 421 20.60 -7.69 10.51
N SER A 422 21.70 -7.38 9.84
CA SER A 422 23.05 -7.39 10.43
C SER A 422 23.18 -6.39 11.58
N HIS A 423 22.60 -5.19 11.46
CA HIS A 423 22.53 -4.22 12.57
C HIS A 423 21.79 -4.79 13.79
N VAL A 424 20.65 -5.47 13.60
CA VAL A 424 19.85 -6.03 14.69
C VAL A 424 20.52 -7.27 15.32
N ASN A 425 21.07 -8.16 14.51
CA ASN A 425 21.59 -9.46 14.96
C ASN A 425 23.04 -9.40 15.44
N GLU A 426 23.88 -8.58 14.81
CA GLU A 426 25.34 -8.54 15.04
C GLU A 426 25.81 -7.20 15.63
N GLY A 427 24.96 -6.18 15.66
CA GLY A 427 25.29 -4.86 16.21
C GLY A 427 26.11 -3.96 15.28
N HIS A 428 26.23 -4.31 13.99
CA HIS A 428 26.94 -3.47 13.01
C HIS A 428 26.26 -2.11 12.82
N SER A 429 27.04 -1.05 12.64
CA SER A 429 26.53 0.31 12.43
C SER A 429 25.96 0.51 11.01
N LEU A 430 24.89 1.29 10.93
CA LEU A 430 24.33 1.79 9.66
C LEU A 430 24.91 3.17 9.34
N SER A 431 25.21 3.43 8.06
CA SER A 431 25.61 4.75 7.57
C SER A 431 24.46 5.76 7.67
N ASP A 432 24.77 7.06 7.60
CA ASP A 432 23.74 8.11 7.62
C ASP A 432 22.74 7.99 6.45
N HIS A 433 23.23 7.55 5.30
CA HIS A 433 22.38 7.26 4.14
C HIS A 433 21.44 6.08 4.42
N GLU A 434 21.96 4.95 4.92
CA GLU A 434 21.17 3.77 5.28
C GLU A 434 20.10 4.11 6.33
N GLN A 435 20.46 4.92 7.34
CA GLN A 435 19.52 5.41 8.36
C GLN A 435 18.40 6.28 7.75
N GLY A 436 18.74 7.14 6.79
CA GLY A 436 17.78 7.97 6.06
C GLY A 436 16.75 7.15 5.27
N CYS A 437 17.12 5.94 4.83
CA CYS A 437 16.25 5.06 4.07
C CYS A 437 15.36 4.14 4.92
N LEU A 438 15.52 4.07 6.24
CA LEU A 438 14.79 3.10 7.08
C LEU A 438 13.26 3.30 7.08
N LYS A 439 12.78 4.54 6.96
CA LYS A 439 11.33 4.79 6.83
C LYS A 439 10.77 4.18 5.53
N LYS A 440 11.51 4.34 4.42
CA LYS A 440 11.17 3.72 3.15
C LYS A 440 11.23 2.20 3.25
N LEU A 441 12.28 1.64 3.87
CA LEU A 441 12.38 0.21 4.09
C LEU A 441 11.19 -0.35 4.88
N GLY A 442 10.75 0.34 5.94
CA GLY A 442 9.56 -0.06 6.70
C GLY A 442 8.29 -0.11 5.83
N LYS A 443 8.12 0.87 4.93
CA LYS A 443 7.01 0.89 3.97
C LYS A 443 7.12 -0.25 2.95
N ASP A 444 8.29 -0.46 2.38
CA ASP A 444 8.56 -1.50 1.39
C ASP A 444 8.42 -2.91 1.99
N CYS A 445 8.79 -3.10 3.27
CA CYS A 445 8.48 -4.32 4.00
C CYS A 445 6.97 -4.54 4.06
N GLY A 446 6.17 -3.51 4.37
CA GLY A 446 4.72 -3.60 4.35
C GLY A 446 4.16 -3.98 2.99
N HIS A 447 4.66 -3.36 1.90
CA HIS A 447 4.29 -3.73 0.54
C HIS A 447 4.68 -5.16 0.20
N TYR A 448 5.91 -5.56 0.50
CA TYR A 448 6.39 -6.91 0.24
C TYR A 448 5.53 -7.95 0.95
N LEU A 449 5.20 -7.73 2.23
CA LEU A 449 4.34 -8.62 3.01
C LEU A 449 2.89 -8.65 2.51
N ALA A 450 2.40 -7.56 1.91
CA ALA A 450 1.09 -7.55 1.28
C ALA A 450 1.04 -8.41 0.00
N MET A 451 2.14 -8.94 -0.53
CA MET A 451 2.07 -9.88 -1.66
C MET A 451 1.39 -11.21 -1.26
N GLU A 452 1.44 -11.60 0.02
CA GLU A 452 0.81 -12.81 0.58
C GLU A 452 1.15 -14.13 -0.16
N THR A 453 2.32 -14.19 -0.82
CA THR A 453 2.75 -15.34 -1.62
C THR A 453 3.38 -16.45 -0.75
N HIS A 454 2.59 -17.01 0.18
CA HIS A 454 3.05 -18.07 1.10
C HIS A 454 3.58 -19.34 0.41
N GLU A 455 3.27 -19.52 -0.87
CA GLU A 455 3.79 -20.62 -1.69
C GLU A 455 5.20 -20.37 -2.25
N CYS A 456 5.69 -19.12 -2.24
CA CYS A 456 7.04 -18.72 -2.67
C CYS A 456 8.08 -18.83 -1.54
N ALA A 457 9.18 -19.54 -1.77
CA ALA A 457 10.18 -19.81 -0.73
C ALA A 457 10.91 -18.53 -0.30
N ALA A 458 11.23 -17.67 -1.27
CA ALA A 458 11.85 -16.36 -1.03
C ALA A 458 10.96 -15.48 -0.14
N TYR A 459 9.64 -15.47 -0.39
CA TYR A 459 8.67 -14.74 0.44
C TYR A 459 8.67 -15.25 1.88
N THR A 460 8.50 -16.56 2.08
CA THR A 460 8.48 -17.11 3.44
C THR A 460 9.80 -16.95 4.19
N SER A 461 10.95 -16.94 3.48
CA SER A 461 12.25 -16.66 4.09
C SER A 461 12.34 -15.23 4.59
N ILE A 462 11.80 -14.25 3.85
CA ILE A 462 11.75 -12.85 4.30
C ILE A 462 10.76 -12.69 5.45
N VAL A 463 9.59 -13.34 5.42
CA VAL A 463 8.64 -13.34 6.55
C VAL A 463 9.30 -13.90 7.81
N ALA A 464 10.00 -15.04 7.71
CA ALA A 464 10.71 -15.64 8.83
C ALA A 464 11.80 -14.71 9.38
N MET A 465 12.60 -14.11 8.50
CA MET A 465 13.61 -13.12 8.92
C MET A 465 12.97 -11.94 9.65
N LEU A 466 11.96 -11.30 9.07
CA LEU A 466 11.33 -10.13 9.69
C LEU A 466 10.70 -10.50 11.03
N THR A 467 10.14 -11.70 11.15
CA THR A 467 9.62 -12.25 12.41
C THR A 467 10.74 -12.37 13.45
N ASP A 468 11.88 -12.94 13.09
CA ASP A 468 13.02 -13.10 14.00
C ASP A 468 13.63 -11.75 14.40
N MET A 469 13.71 -10.79 13.45
CA MET A 469 14.15 -9.42 13.72
C MET A 469 13.24 -8.71 14.70
N VAL A 470 11.92 -8.87 14.57
CA VAL A 470 10.94 -8.30 15.52
C VAL A 470 11.10 -8.95 16.89
N LYS A 471 11.29 -10.27 16.97
CA LYS A 471 11.54 -10.96 18.25
C LYS A 471 12.84 -10.51 18.92
N GLN A 472 13.89 -10.30 18.13
CA GLN A 472 15.22 -9.93 18.62
C GLN A 472 15.31 -8.46 19.03
N ALA A 473 14.80 -7.54 18.20
CA ALA A 473 14.84 -6.11 18.47
C ALA A 473 13.74 -5.66 19.44
N GLY A 474 12.61 -6.36 19.45
CA GLY A 474 11.35 -5.88 20.02
C GLY A 474 10.78 -4.69 19.24
N ILE A 475 9.67 -4.17 19.74
CA ILE A 475 8.98 -3.02 19.14
C ILE A 475 8.88 -1.89 20.16
N PRO A 476 9.08 -0.62 19.78
CA PRO A 476 8.84 0.51 20.67
C PRO A 476 7.40 0.49 21.23
N GLN A 477 7.26 0.64 22.54
CA GLN A 477 5.96 0.75 23.21
C GLN A 477 5.45 2.20 23.09
N VAL A 478 4.92 2.52 21.91
CA VAL A 478 4.55 3.88 21.53
C VAL A 478 3.30 4.38 22.28
N CYS A 479 3.35 5.59 22.81
CA CYS A 479 2.20 6.29 23.40
C CYS A 479 2.41 7.81 23.38
N ASN A 480 1.42 8.58 23.86
CA ASN A 480 1.50 10.05 23.88
C ASN A 480 2.77 10.58 24.58
N THR A 481 3.17 9.94 25.68
CA THR A 481 4.33 10.34 26.50
C THR A 481 5.62 9.64 26.09
N CYS A 482 5.55 8.61 25.26
CA CYS A 482 6.69 7.89 24.69
C CYS A 482 6.57 7.80 23.16
N PRO A 483 6.76 8.93 22.45
CA PRO A 483 6.62 8.96 21.01
C PRO A 483 7.83 8.38 20.29
N VAL A 484 7.57 7.73 19.16
CA VAL A 484 8.57 7.18 18.25
C VAL A 484 9.06 8.25 17.28
N LYS A 485 10.37 8.52 17.31
CA LYS A 485 11.04 9.57 16.51
C LYS A 485 12.15 9.03 15.62
N SER A 486 12.83 7.97 16.04
CA SER A 486 13.97 7.41 15.29
C SER A 486 13.47 6.63 14.07
N ALA A 487 14.22 6.69 12.96
CA ALA A 487 13.84 5.96 11.74
C ALA A 487 13.82 4.43 11.95
N LYS A 488 14.68 3.93 12.86
CA LYS A 488 14.70 2.53 13.29
C LYS A 488 13.40 2.12 14.00
N ASP A 489 12.95 2.92 14.97
CA ASP A 489 11.73 2.63 15.73
C ASP A 489 10.48 2.74 14.85
N HIS A 490 10.47 3.69 13.91
CA HIS A 490 9.45 3.78 12.86
C HIS A 490 9.37 2.51 12.03
N LEU A 491 10.52 2.01 11.56
CA LEU A 491 10.61 0.77 10.81
C LEU A 491 10.10 -0.41 11.64
N LEU A 492 10.59 -0.60 12.87
CA LEU A 492 10.22 -1.73 13.72
C LEU A 492 8.72 -1.74 14.07
N LEU A 493 8.15 -0.56 14.34
CA LEU A 493 6.71 -0.41 14.61
C LEU A 493 5.86 -0.78 13.38
N ASN A 494 6.26 -0.35 12.19
CA ASN A 494 5.59 -0.72 10.96
C ASN A 494 5.74 -2.23 10.68
N VAL A 495 6.97 -2.72 10.59
CA VAL A 495 7.29 -4.13 10.27
C VAL A 495 6.60 -5.07 11.24
N GLY A 496 6.66 -4.81 12.54
CA GLY A 496 5.99 -5.68 13.50
C GLY A 496 4.47 -5.72 13.35
N SER A 497 3.85 -4.60 13.00
CA SER A 497 2.42 -4.56 12.68
C SER A 497 2.07 -5.41 11.46
N GLN A 498 2.90 -5.33 10.41
CA GLN A 498 2.65 -6.03 9.14
C GLN A 498 2.97 -7.52 9.24
N VAL A 499 4.09 -7.90 9.88
CA VAL A 499 4.46 -9.31 10.08
C VAL A 499 3.41 -10.03 10.92
N TYR A 500 2.84 -9.38 11.94
CA TYR A 500 1.75 -9.96 12.73
C TYR A 500 0.56 -10.41 11.87
N LYS A 501 0.28 -9.75 10.74
CA LYS A 501 -0.83 -10.11 9.85
C LYS A 501 -0.57 -11.38 9.03
N VAL A 502 0.70 -11.66 8.71
CA VAL A 502 1.08 -12.69 7.72
C VAL A 502 1.93 -13.83 8.27
N CYS A 503 2.49 -13.69 9.48
CA CYS A 503 3.26 -14.76 10.09
C CYS A 503 2.39 -16.00 10.40
N GLN A 504 2.99 -17.18 10.39
CA GLN A 504 2.29 -18.45 10.60
C GLN A 504 1.68 -18.58 12.01
N ASP A 505 2.33 -17.99 13.02
CA ASP A 505 1.89 -18.01 14.41
C ASP A 505 1.96 -16.59 15.00
N PRO A 506 0.93 -15.76 14.77
CA PRO A 506 0.89 -14.40 15.31
C PRO A 506 0.84 -14.36 16.84
N ASP A 507 0.32 -15.41 17.48
CA ASP A 507 0.16 -15.45 18.94
C ASP A 507 1.51 -15.63 19.63
N ALA A 508 2.43 -16.40 19.03
CA ALA A 508 3.82 -16.47 19.47
C ALA A 508 4.58 -15.14 19.29
N LEU A 509 4.14 -14.26 18.39
CA LEU A 509 4.76 -12.95 18.16
C LEU A 509 4.22 -11.87 19.10
N LEU A 510 2.96 -11.99 19.53
CA LEU A 510 2.26 -10.97 20.31
C LEU A 510 3.05 -10.44 21.53
N PRO A 511 3.70 -11.26 22.38
CA PRO A 511 4.45 -10.78 23.55
C PRO A 511 5.66 -9.90 23.22
N TYR A 512 6.20 -9.99 22.00
CA TYR A 512 7.32 -9.17 21.53
C TYR A 512 6.84 -7.81 21.00
N ILE A 513 5.57 -7.73 20.59
CA ILE A 513 4.93 -6.52 20.07
C ILE A 513 4.30 -5.71 21.20
N ILE A 514 3.52 -6.38 22.04
CA ILE A 514 2.74 -5.78 23.12
C ILE A 514 3.24 -6.35 24.43
N LYS A 515 3.99 -5.54 25.18
CA LYS A 515 4.56 -5.98 26.46
C LYS A 515 3.50 -6.03 27.58
N ASP A 516 2.58 -5.06 27.57
CA ASP A 516 1.54 -4.91 28.57
C ASP A 516 0.16 -5.16 27.94
N GLN A 517 -0.33 -6.40 28.06
CA GLN A 517 -1.68 -6.75 27.59
C GLN A 517 -2.66 -6.70 28.79
N PRO A 518 -3.58 -5.73 28.86
CA PRO A 518 -4.50 -5.64 29.98
C PRO A 518 -5.49 -6.81 29.96
N ALA A 519 -5.54 -7.56 31.05
CA ALA A 519 -6.53 -8.62 31.26
C ALA A 519 -7.89 -8.00 31.67
N LEU A 520 -8.65 -7.54 30.68
CA LEU A 520 -9.98 -6.95 30.91
C LEU A 520 -11.05 -8.05 31.01
N PRO A 521 -12.08 -7.88 31.88
CA PRO A 521 -13.21 -8.81 31.96
C PRO A 521 -13.97 -8.91 30.63
N VAL A 522 -14.20 -10.14 30.18
CA VAL A 522 -14.94 -10.41 28.94
C VAL A 522 -16.40 -10.79 29.20
N VAL A 523 -17.24 -10.53 28.21
CA VAL A 523 -18.61 -11.02 28.11
C VAL A 523 -18.71 -12.01 26.96
N HIS A 524 -19.63 -12.97 27.10
CA HIS A 524 -19.84 -14.02 26.12
C HIS A 524 -21.18 -13.86 25.39
N ASN A 525 -21.19 -14.16 24.09
CA ASN A 525 -22.37 -14.15 23.24
C ASN A 525 -23.20 -12.85 23.37
N ALA A 526 -22.51 -11.71 23.30
CA ALA A 526 -23.12 -10.40 23.38
C ALA A 526 -23.97 -10.17 22.12
N ARG A 527 -25.27 -9.92 22.32
CA ARG A 527 -26.25 -9.67 21.26
C ARG A 527 -26.33 -8.18 20.97
N VAL A 528 -26.24 -7.82 19.70
CA VAL A 528 -26.34 -6.43 19.23
C VAL A 528 -27.45 -6.33 18.19
N GLY A 529 -28.45 -5.51 18.47
CA GLY A 529 -29.55 -5.23 17.54
C GLY A 529 -29.13 -4.28 16.43
N ILE A 530 -29.47 -4.62 15.19
CA ILE A 530 -29.27 -3.79 14.00
C ILE A 530 -30.55 -3.03 13.70
N SER A 531 -30.44 -1.71 13.61
CA SER A 531 -31.45 -0.86 13.00
C SER A 531 -30.74 0.25 12.24
N VAL A 532 -30.84 0.22 10.91
CA VAL A 532 -30.11 1.12 10.03
C VAL A 532 -30.99 1.57 8.87
N ASN A 533 -30.80 2.81 8.43
CA ASN A 533 -31.37 3.34 7.20
C ASN A 533 -30.31 4.21 6.54
N SER A 534 -29.26 3.58 6.03
CA SER A 534 -28.15 4.28 5.41
C SER A 534 -28.62 4.90 4.10
N ALA A 535 -28.45 6.21 3.97
CA ALA A 535 -28.70 6.92 2.72
C ALA A 535 -27.53 6.69 1.73
N GLY A 536 -27.13 7.70 0.95
CA GLY A 536 -26.12 7.57 -0.09
C GLY A 536 -24.68 7.26 0.35
N GLY A 537 -24.41 6.95 1.63
CA GLY A 537 -23.07 6.64 2.15
C GLY A 537 -23.09 5.52 3.18
N GLU A 538 -21.92 4.90 3.42
CA GLU A 538 -21.74 3.87 4.46
C GLU A 538 -22.08 4.45 5.86
N GLU A 539 -22.70 3.65 6.73
CA GLU A 539 -23.07 4.05 8.09
C GLU A 539 -22.45 3.11 9.13
N TRP A 540 -21.84 3.68 10.17
CA TRP A 540 -21.23 2.91 11.25
C TRP A 540 -22.23 2.73 12.39
N LEU A 541 -22.47 1.48 12.78
CA LEU A 541 -23.29 1.11 13.92
C LEU A 541 -22.39 0.74 15.11
N SER A 542 -22.56 1.48 16.20
CA SER A 542 -21.87 1.24 17.47
C SER A 542 -22.43 -0.02 18.14
N THR A 543 -21.55 -0.84 18.69
CA THR A 543 -21.94 -2.09 19.37
C THR A 543 -21.86 -1.98 20.90
N GLY A 544 -21.14 -0.98 21.43
CA GLY A 544 -20.76 -0.92 22.84
C GLY A 544 -19.79 -2.02 23.27
N LEU A 545 -19.10 -2.65 22.32
CA LEU A 545 -18.15 -3.74 22.54
C LEU A 545 -16.74 -3.36 22.08
N TYR A 546 -15.74 -3.93 22.73
CA TYR A 546 -14.32 -3.71 22.51
C TYR A 546 -13.56 -5.03 22.43
N LEU A 547 -12.53 -5.10 21.59
CA LEU A 547 -11.55 -6.18 21.61
C LEU A 547 -10.24 -5.70 22.22
N CYS A 548 -9.70 -6.47 23.16
CA CYS A 548 -8.33 -6.27 23.64
C CYS A 548 -7.31 -6.46 22.50
N PRO A 549 -6.12 -5.83 22.60
CA PRO A 549 -5.06 -6.01 21.63
C PRO A 549 -4.76 -7.49 21.37
N GLY A 550 -4.72 -7.90 20.10
CA GLY A 550 -4.45 -9.28 19.66
C GLY A 550 -5.57 -10.29 19.91
N MET A 551 -6.67 -9.91 20.56
CA MET A 551 -7.79 -10.80 20.83
C MET A 551 -8.58 -11.10 19.56
N ARG A 552 -8.84 -12.39 19.29
CA ARG A 552 -9.72 -12.85 18.20
C ARG A 552 -11.10 -13.20 18.74
N THR A 553 -12.13 -12.94 17.97
CA THR A 553 -13.50 -13.36 18.27
C THR A 553 -14.24 -13.75 17.00
N TYR A 554 -15.30 -14.54 17.14
CA TYR A 554 -16.25 -14.76 16.04
C TYR A 554 -17.48 -13.89 16.24
N VAL A 555 -17.99 -13.38 15.13
CA VAL A 555 -19.25 -12.65 15.05
C VAL A 555 -20.20 -13.43 14.16
N SER A 556 -21.33 -13.84 14.76
CA SER A 556 -22.45 -14.46 14.08
C SER A 556 -23.30 -13.39 13.40
N MET A 557 -23.48 -13.53 12.10
CA MET A 557 -24.13 -12.56 11.22
C MET A 557 -25.48 -13.10 10.77
N PRO A 558 -26.52 -12.25 10.72
CA PRO A 558 -27.80 -12.63 10.16
C PRO A 558 -27.65 -12.95 8.66
N PRO A 559 -28.24 -14.05 8.14
CA PRO A 559 -28.13 -14.43 6.73
C PRO A 559 -28.52 -13.31 5.76
N GLU A 560 -29.38 -12.39 6.19
CA GLU A 560 -29.86 -11.26 5.42
C GLU A 560 -28.79 -10.22 5.07
N ILE A 561 -27.62 -10.20 5.73
CA ILE A 561 -26.54 -9.24 5.44
C ILE A 561 -25.30 -9.88 4.79
N VAL A 562 -25.22 -11.21 4.78
CA VAL A 562 -24.09 -11.97 4.23
C VAL A 562 -23.98 -11.74 2.72
N GLY A 563 -22.78 -11.37 2.27
CA GLY A 563 -22.47 -11.09 0.87
C GLY A 563 -23.07 -9.78 0.33
N LYS A 564 -23.64 -8.93 1.19
CA LYS A 564 -24.32 -7.68 0.76
C LYS A 564 -23.48 -6.41 0.97
N GLY A 565 -22.16 -6.55 1.05
CA GLY A 565 -21.23 -5.41 1.21
C GLY A 565 -21.10 -4.87 2.64
N TRP A 566 -21.70 -5.54 3.62
CA TRP A 566 -21.50 -5.23 5.04
C TRP A 566 -20.07 -5.57 5.47
N LYS A 567 -19.56 -4.84 6.48
CA LYS A 567 -18.23 -5.08 7.05
C LYS A 567 -18.30 -5.02 8.58
N VAL A 568 -17.39 -5.72 9.25
CA VAL A 568 -17.06 -5.46 10.66
C VAL A 568 -15.81 -4.61 10.71
N GLN A 569 -15.79 -3.58 11.54
CA GLN A 569 -14.59 -2.78 11.77
C GLN A 569 -14.17 -2.89 13.24
N ILE A 570 -12.87 -3.04 13.47
CA ILE A 570 -12.26 -3.01 14.81
C ILE A 570 -11.32 -1.81 14.88
N GLY A 571 -11.64 -0.85 15.76
CA GLY A 571 -10.95 0.44 15.85
C GLY A 571 -11.84 1.59 15.37
N CYS A 572 -11.72 2.76 16.00
CA CYS A 572 -12.56 3.93 15.72
C CYS A 572 -11.92 4.92 14.74
N GLN A 573 -10.60 4.82 14.55
CA GLN A 573 -9.79 5.71 13.74
C GLN A 573 -9.93 5.40 12.23
N THR A 574 -9.71 6.41 11.40
CA THR A 574 -9.53 6.25 9.94
C THR A 574 -8.15 6.68 9.45
N ASP A 575 -7.38 7.37 10.30
CA ASP A 575 -6.15 8.03 9.89
C ASP A 575 -4.95 7.08 9.83
N ASN A 576 -4.25 7.14 8.69
CA ASN A 576 -2.90 6.62 8.55
C ASN A 576 -1.88 7.75 8.80
N ILE A 577 -1.20 7.69 9.94
CA ILE A 577 -0.20 8.69 10.35
C ILE A 577 1.24 8.28 10.00
N GLY A 578 1.43 7.25 9.18
CA GLY A 578 2.76 6.66 8.92
C GLY A 578 3.77 7.59 8.25
N GLN A 579 3.33 8.71 7.68
CA GLN A 579 4.20 9.74 7.11
C GLN A 579 4.66 10.80 8.13
N ALA A 580 4.14 10.77 9.36
CA ALA A 580 4.54 11.71 10.39
C ALA A 580 6.01 11.52 10.78
N ASN A 581 6.67 12.62 11.18
CA ASN A 581 8.04 12.53 11.69
C ASN A 581 8.10 11.88 13.08
N GLU A 582 7.04 12.06 13.86
CA GLU A 582 6.87 11.57 15.21
C GLU A 582 5.56 10.78 15.29
N LEU A 583 5.59 9.60 15.90
CA LEU A 583 4.41 8.76 16.10
C LEU A 583 4.13 8.62 17.59
N LYS A 584 2.91 8.96 18.01
CA LYS A 584 2.38 8.83 19.38
C LYS A 584 1.46 7.61 19.53
N ARG A 585 1.21 6.90 18.44
CA ARG A 585 0.55 5.58 18.38
C ARG A 585 1.05 4.82 17.15
N ALA A 586 0.64 3.56 17.01
CA ALA A 586 0.88 2.83 15.77
C ALA A 586 0.23 3.55 14.56
N PRO A 587 0.84 3.49 13.36
CA PRO A 587 0.39 4.24 12.19
C PRO A 587 -1.06 4.00 11.78
N VAL A 588 -1.48 2.73 11.76
CA VAL A 588 -2.81 2.28 11.40
C VAL A 588 -3.29 1.34 12.51
N VAL A 589 -4.42 1.68 13.11
CA VAL A 589 -5.00 0.96 14.28
C VAL A 589 -6.44 0.51 14.02
N CYS A 590 -6.83 0.40 12.76
CA CYS A 590 -8.16 0.01 12.33
C CYS A 590 -8.07 -1.15 11.34
N GLU A 591 -8.91 -2.17 11.51
CA GLU A 591 -9.05 -3.31 10.60
C GLU A 591 -10.51 -3.46 10.18
N ARG A 592 -10.74 -3.87 8.93
CA ARG A 592 -12.08 -4.12 8.38
C ARG A 592 -12.15 -5.54 7.81
N PHE A 593 -13.25 -6.23 8.12
CA PHE A 593 -13.51 -7.60 7.68
C PHE A 593 -14.81 -7.63 6.87
N PRO A 594 -14.82 -8.15 5.63
CA PRO A 594 -16.05 -8.31 4.86
C PRO A 594 -16.98 -9.32 5.55
N VAL A 595 -18.28 -9.10 5.44
CA VAL A 595 -19.30 -10.05 5.89
C VAL A 595 -19.71 -10.93 4.72
N ASP A 596 -18.86 -11.91 4.41
CA ASP A 596 -19.01 -12.87 3.30
C ASP A 596 -19.59 -14.23 3.74
N LYS A 597 -19.62 -14.48 5.05
CA LYS A 597 -20.14 -15.69 5.69
C LYS A 597 -20.92 -15.37 6.96
N GLU A 598 -21.74 -16.31 7.42
CA GLU A 598 -22.53 -16.17 8.65
C GLU A 598 -21.67 -16.12 9.92
N MET A 599 -20.44 -16.64 9.89
CA MET A 599 -19.52 -16.64 11.03
C MET A 599 -18.19 -15.99 10.65
N VAL A 600 -18.02 -14.72 10.97
CA VAL A 600 -16.83 -13.94 10.62
C VAL A 600 -15.88 -13.91 11.81
N GLN A 601 -14.64 -14.37 11.62
CA GLN A 601 -13.59 -14.19 12.63
C GLN A 601 -12.96 -12.80 12.45
N VAL A 602 -12.85 -12.04 13.53
CA VAL A 602 -12.34 -10.66 13.52
C VAL A 602 -11.33 -10.45 14.63
N TRP A 603 -10.36 -9.56 14.39
CA TRP A 603 -9.32 -9.20 15.35
C TRP A 603 -8.65 -7.88 14.97
N ASN A 604 -7.86 -7.31 15.87
CA ASN A 604 -6.95 -6.20 15.58
C ASN A 604 -5.77 -6.29 16.55
N LEU A 605 -4.54 -6.17 16.02
CA LEU A 605 -3.33 -6.20 16.84
C LEU A 605 -3.41 -5.19 17.98
N TRP A 606 -3.90 -3.98 17.71
CA TRP A 606 -3.95 -2.88 18.66
C TRP A 606 -5.25 -2.84 19.49
N GLY A 607 -6.18 -3.75 19.21
CA GLY A 607 -7.52 -3.74 19.80
C GLY A 607 -8.38 -2.61 19.26
N GLY A 608 -9.59 -2.45 19.79
CA GLY A 608 -10.49 -1.38 19.35
C GLY A 608 -11.96 -1.67 19.60
N LEU A 609 -12.78 -0.62 19.49
CA LEU A 609 -14.24 -0.75 19.47
C LEU A 609 -14.69 -1.55 18.25
N ILE A 610 -15.74 -2.35 18.41
CA ILE A 610 -16.34 -3.16 17.35
C ILE A 610 -17.47 -2.36 16.71
N TYR A 611 -17.47 -2.24 15.39
CA TYR A 611 -18.52 -1.59 14.61
C TYR A 611 -19.05 -2.55 13.55
N LEU A 612 -20.34 -2.41 13.25
CA LEU A 612 -20.90 -2.92 11.99
C LEU A 612 -20.98 -1.76 11.00
N ILE A 613 -20.51 -1.97 9.78
CA ILE A 613 -20.54 -0.97 8.72
C ILE A 613 -21.61 -1.39 7.72
N ALA A 614 -22.70 -0.64 7.70
CA ALA A 614 -23.76 -0.79 6.72
C ALA A 614 -23.34 -0.16 5.38
N PRO A 615 -23.55 -0.84 4.25
CA PRO A 615 -23.29 -0.28 2.93
C PRO A 615 -24.28 0.87 2.63
N PRO A 616 -24.04 1.72 1.63
CA PRO A 616 -25.00 2.75 1.20
C PRO A 616 -26.36 2.16 0.80
N ASN A 617 -27.43 2.93 0.95
CA ASN A 617 -28.80 2.59 0.55
C ASN A 617 -29.33 1.29 1.19
N CYS A 618 -28.95 1.02 2.45
CA CYS A 618 -29.36 -0.15 3.20
C CYS A 618 -30.41 0.22 4.25
N SER A 619 -31.52 -0.53 4.27
CA SER A 619 -32.55 -0.37 5.30
C SER A 619 -32.82 -1.72 5.96
N MET A 620 -32.69 -1.76 7.28
CA MET A 620 -32.90 -2.96 8.09
C MET A 620 -33.36 -2.59 9.49
N LYS A 621 -34.25 -3.38 10.07
CA LYS A 621 -34.72 -3.19 11.44
C LYS A 621 -34.90 -4.54 12.13
N GLY A 622 -34.32 -4.68 13.32
CA GLY A 622 -34.56 -5.82 14.21
C GLY A 622 -33.77 -7.08 13.90
N ALA A 623 -32.78 -7.02 13.00
CA ALA A 623 -31.80 -8.11 12.87
C ALA A 623 -30.84 -8.07 14.08
N GLU A 624 -30.17 -9.18 14.36
CA GLU A 624 -29.27 -9.30 15.50
C GLU A 624 -27.95 -9.93 15.06
N VAL A 625 -26.84 -9.41 15.57
CA VAL A 625 -25.53 -10.07 15.51
C VAL A 625 -25.14 -10.55 16.90
N VAL A 626 -24.34 -11.63 16.95
CA VAL A 626 -23.82 -12.17 18.21
C VAL A 626 -22.31 -12.15 18.18
N VAL A 627 -21.70 -11.40 19.09
CA VAL A 627 -20.24 -11.38 19.30
C VAL A 627 -19.89 -12.38 20.40
N GLN A 628 -19.13 -13.43 20.07
CA GLN A 628 -18.90 -14.55 20.99
C GLN A 628 -18.11 -14.17 22.24
N ILE A 629 -17.06 -13.35 22.09
CA ILE A 629 -16.21 -12.88 23.18
C ILE A 629 -15.87 -11.41 22.91
N ALA A 630 -16.13 -10.54 23.87
CA ALA A 630 -15.77 -9.12 23.80
C ALA A 630 -15.65 -8.51 25.19
N VAL A 631 -15.17 -7.28 25.28
CA VAL A 631 -15.16 -6.46 26.50
C VAL A 631 -16.25 -5.41 26.36
N ARG A 632 -16.97 -5.07 27.44
CA ARG A 632 -17.95 -3.98 27.41
C ARG A 632 -17.24 -2.63 27.40
N ALA A 633 -17.69 -1.75 26.51
CA ALA A 633 -17.30 -0.35 26.48
C ALA A 633 -18.37 0.54 27.14
N PRO A 634 -17.99 1.67 27.75
CA PRO A 634 -18.95 2.67 28.16
C PRO A 634 -19.69 3.21 26.93
N TYR A 635 -20.97 2.86 26.81
CA TYR A 635 -21.78 3.23 25.67
C TYR A 635 -23.13 3.78 26.14
N TYR A 636 -23.31 5.09 25.96
CA TYR A 636 -24.56 5.77 26.25
C TYR A 636 -25.31 6.01 24.94
N LYS A 637 -26.59 5.63 24.90
CA LYS A 637 -27.46 5.91 23.76
C LYS A 637 -28.68 6.70 24.21
N SER A 638 -28.81 7.93 23.72
CA SER A 638 -29.91 8.83 24.08
C SER A 638 -31.27 8.19 23.77
N GLY A 639 -32.19 8.26 24.74
CA GLY A 639 -33.52 7.65 24.65
C GLY A 639 -33.59 6.15 24.96
N GLU A 640 -32.45 5.44 25.03
CA GLU A 640 -32.39 4.01 25.37
C GLU A 640 -31.68 3.76 26.71
N THR A 641 -30.59 4.48 26.99
CA THR A 641 -29.84 4.36 28.25
C THR A 641 -30.36 5.36 29.29
N THR A 642 -30.74 4.87 30.47
CA THR A 642 -31.12 5.76 31.58
C THR A 642 -29.89 6.37 32.26
N VAL A 643 -30.03 7.57 32.83
CA VAL A 643 -28.94 8.22 33.60
C VAL A 643 -28.54 7.36 34.81
N GLU A 644 -29.50 6.68 35.42
CA GLU A 644 -29.25 5.79 36.56
C GLU A 644 -28.37 4.59 36.17
N ASP A 645 -28.70 3.89 35.09
CA ASP A 645 -27.89 2.77 34.58
C ASP A 645 -26.50 3.24 34.14
N TRP A 646 -26.44 4.42 33.53
CA TRP A 646 -25.18 5.04 33.12
C TRP A 646 -24.23 5.24 34.30
N VAL A 647 -24.70 5.91 35.36
CA VAL A 647 -23.90 6.27 36.54
C VAL A 647 -23.53 5.05 37.37
N LYS A 648 -24.43 4.07 37.49
CA LYS A 648 -24.23 2.90 38.37
C LYS A 648 -23.37 1.80 37.75
N VAL A 649 -23.42 1.62 36.44
CA VAL A 649 -22.85 0.44 35.77
C VAL A 649 -22.09 0.77 34.50
N ILE A 650 -22.71 1.50 33.57
CA ILE A 650 -22.21 1.53 32.17
C ILE A 650 -20.94 2.36 32.03
N ARG A 651 -20.85 3.52 32.70
CA ARG A 651 -19.68 4.41 32.57
C ARG A 651 -18.37 3.81 33.08
N ASP A 652 -18.49 2.82 33.97
CA ASP A 652 -17.35 2.11 34.58
C ASP A 652 -17.00 0.82 33.84
N ALA A 653 -17.61 0.56 32.68
CA ALA A 653 -17.24 -0.55 31.84
C ALA A 653 -15.74 -0.49 31.45
N PRO A 654 -15.05 -1.64 31.40
CA PRO A 654 -13.58 -1.68 31.47
C PRO A 654 -12.84 -1.26 30.21
N ALA A 655 -13.50 -1.12 29.05
CA ALA A 655 -12.81 -0.74 27.82
C ALA A 655 -12.17 0.67 27.91
N PRO A 656 -11.04 0.91 27.23
CA PRO A 656 -10.37 2.22 27.22
C PRO A 656 -11.08 3.27 26.34
N TRP A 657 -12.03 2.86 25.51
CA TRP A 657 -12.81 3.75 24.65
C TRP A 657 -14.28 3.76 25.05
N ALA A 658 -14.91 4.92 24.90
CA ALA A 658 -16.31 5.15 25.16
C ALA A 658 -17.02 5.80 23.96
N GLU A 659 -18.32 5.55 23.84
CA GLU A 659 -19.19 6.19 22.85
C GLU A 659 -20.42 6.83 23.51
N LEU A 660 -20.73 8.07 23.11
CA LEU A 660 -21.98 8.76 23.44
C LEU A 660 -22.76 8.98 22.15
N GLU A 661 -23.85 8.24 21.96
CA GLU A 661 -24.69 8.30 20.77
C GLU A 661 -25.96 9.13 21.01
N PHE A 662 -26.11 10.19 20.21
CA PHE A 662 -27.22 11.13 20.27
C PHE A 662 -28.08 11.06 19.00
N GLU A 663 -28.99 12.01 18.76
CA GLU A 663 -29.93 11.95 17.64
C GLU A 663 -29.20 11.98 16.28
N ASN A 664 -28.27 12.93 16.13
CA ASN A 664 -27.58 13.22 14.87
C ASN A 664 -26.06 13.04 14.93
N ILE A 665 -25.48 12.74 16.10
CA ILE A 665 -24.03 12.66 16.25
C ILE A 665 -23.62 11.61 17.29
N ILE A 666 -22.44 11.02 17.09
CA ILE A 666 -21.81 10.09 18.04
C ILE A 666 -20.42 10.62 18.41
N LEU A 667 -20.14 10.70 19.70
CA LEU A 667 -18.84 11.13 20.21
C LEU A 667 -18.05 9.92 20.69
N THR A 668 -16.86 9.72 20.13
CA THR A 668 -15.93 8.65 20.52
C THR A 668 -14.69 9.24 21.18
N LEU A 669 -14.43 8.84 22.42
CA LEU A 669 -13.36 9.40 23.25
C LEU A 669 -12.79 8.34 24.21
N HIS A 670 -11.63 8.62 24.79
CA HIS A 670 -11.07 7.75 25.83
C HIS A 670 -11.98 7.72 27.07
N SER A 671 -12.13 6.55 27.68
CA SER A 671 -13.06 6.33 28.79
C SER A 671 -12.79 7.22 30.00
N ASP A 672 -11.53 7.67 30.20
CA ASP A 672 -11.17 8.57 31.30
C ASP A 672 -11.95 9.90 31.27
N PHE A 673 -12.37 10.37 30.10
CA PHE A 673 -13.19 11.58 29.98
C PHE A 673 -14.65 11.37 30.39
N ILE A 674 -15.14 10.13 30.43
CA ILE A 674 -16.55 9.82 30.72
C ILE A 674 -16.78 9.23 32.11
N ARG A 675 -15.74 8.69 32.78
CA ARG A 675 -15.94 7.98 34.07
C ARG A 675 -16.52 8.90 35.14
N GLY A 676 -16.21 10.19 35.06
CA GLY A 676 -16.77 11.24 35.91
C GLY A 676 -18.00 11.96 35.35
N LEU A 677 -18.58 11.51 34.23
CA LEU A 677 -19.73 12.18 33.61
C LEU A 677 -21.04 11.67 34.23
N ASP A 678 -21.65 12.47 35.10
CA ASP A 678 -22.92 12.10 35.76
C ASP A 678 -24.15 12.36 34.87
N ARG A 679 -24.09 13.37 33.99
CA ARG A 679 -25.25 13.88 33.21
C ARG A 679 -25.01 13.80 31.70
N PRO A 680 -24.97 12.58 31.12
CA PRO A 680 -24.85 12.42 29.67
C PRO A 680 -26.07 12.95 28.91
N ASP A 681 -27.23 13.05 29.56
CA ASP A 681 -28.46 13.61 29.03
C ASP A 681 -28.38 15.12 28.76
N GLU A 682 -27.65 15.86 29.60
CA GLU A 682 -27.38 17.30 29.37
C GLU A 682 -26.43 17.50 28.18
N VAL A 683 -25.46 16.58 28.01
CA VAL A 683 -24.57 16.55 26.83
C VAL A 683 -25.37 16.23 25.57
N ALA A 684 -26.27 15.24 25.62
CA ALA A 684 -27.15 14.89 24.52
C ALA A 684 -28.02 16.08 24.09
N SER A 685 -28.69 16.74 25.03
CA SER A 685 -29.51 17.92 24.74
C SER A 685 -28.72 19.03 24.05
N MET A 686 -27.50 19.32 24.51
CA MET A 686 -26.66 20.33 23.87
C MET A 686 -26.31 19.95 22.43
N TRP A 687 -25.88 18.72 22.18
CA TRP A 687 -25.46 18.28 20.86
C TRP A 687 -26.63 18.13 19.89
N ASP A 688 -27.79 17.69 20.36
CA ASP A 688 -29.01 17.65 19.55
C ASP A 688 -29.40 19.07 19.10
N ASP A 689 -29.29 20.07 19.97
CA ASP A 689 -29.53 21.47 19.62
C ASP A 689 -28.48 22.02 18.64
N ILE A 690 -27.19 21.72 18.86
CA ILE A 690 -26.10 22.10 17.94
C ILE A 690 -26.37 21.52 16.55
N MET A 691 -26.64 20.21 16.47
CA MET A 691 -26.86 19.52 15.19
C MET A 691 -28.12 19.99 14.48
N ARG A 692 -29.19 20.34 15.22
CA ARG A 692 -30.35 21.01 14.64
C ARG A 692 -29.99 22.38 14.07
N GLY A 693 -29.14 23.15 14.75
CA GLY A 693 -28.58 24.40 14.22
C GLY A 693 -27.74 24.20 12.96
N ILE A 694 -26.94 23.13 12.89
CA ILE A 694 -26.19 22.76 11.69
C ILE A 694 -27.14 22.49 10.52
N ALA A 695 -28.17 21.65 10.73
CA ALA A 695 -29.18 21.32 9.73
C ALA A 695 -29.93 22.57 9.24
N ASP A 696 -30.34 23.41 10.19
CA ASP A 696 -31.15 24.60 9.95
C ASP A 696 -30.40 25.63 9.10
N LEU A 697 -29.13 25.94 9.42
CA LEU A 697 -28.33 26.79 8.53
C LEU A 697 -28.13 26.12 7.17
N ALA A 698 -27.86 24.81 7.14
CA ALA A 698 -27.69 24.07 5.90
C ALA A 698 -28.98 23.93 5.06
N ALA A 699 -30.13 24.41 5.55
CA ALA A 699 -31.45 24.25 4.94
C ALA A 699 -31.85 22.78 4.69
N LYS A 700 -31.48 21.89 5.61
CA LYS A 700 -31.76 20.45 5.58
C LYS A 700 -32.77 20.04 6.66
N PRO A 701 -33.39 18.85 6.54
CA PRO A 701 -34.19 18.28 7.62
C PRO A 701 -33.40 18.20 8.93
N ALA A 702 -34.08 18.50 10.06
CA ALA A 702 -33.47 18.54 11.39
C ALA A 702 -32.83 17.20 11.80
N LYS A 703 -33.40 16.08 11.35
CA LYS A 703 -32.83 14.75 11.53
C LYS A 703 -31.96 14.39 10.33
N PHE A 704 -30.71 14.04 10.61
CA PHE A 704 -29.76 13.65 9.58
C PHE A 704 -30.08 12.23 9.12
N PRO A 705 -29.93 11.93 7.82
CA PRO A 705 -30.12 10.57 7.32
C PRO A 705 -29.06 9.60 7.87
N ARG A 706 -27.85 10.11 8.14
CA ARG A 706 -26.75 9.38 8.77
C ARG A 706 -26.19 10.26 9.88
N LYS A 707 -25.96 9.70 11.07
CA LYS A 707 -25.35 10.42 12.19
C LYS A 707 -23.93 10.84 11.82
N GLU A 708 -23.50 12.05 12.21
CA GLU A 708 -22.11 12.48 12.20
C GLU A 708 -21.33 11.77 13.31
N ARG A 709 -19.99 11.80 13.24
CA ARG A 709 -19.13 11.15 14.25
C ARG A 709 -17.92 12.00 14.58
N PHE A 710 -17.56 12.07 15.86
CA PHE A 710 -16.25 12.55 16.32
C PHE A 710 -15.41 11.40 16.87
N VAL A 711 -14.10 11.44 16.62
CA VAL A 711 -13.11 10.57 17.26
C VAL A 711 -11.97 11.43 17.80
N ALA A 712 -11.80 11.41 19.11
CA ALA A 712 -10.72 12.10 19.80
C ALA A 712 -9.51 11.17 19.97
N ASP A 713 -8.52 11.33 19.09
CA ASP A 713 -7.34 10.48 19.01
C ASP A 713 -6.08 11.19 19.54
N VAL A 714 -5.11 10.43 20.01
CA VAL A 714 -3.84 10.97 20.54
C VAL A 714 -2.99 11.65 19.46
N GLN A 715 -3.22 11.26 18.20
CA GLN A 715 -2.58 11.84 17.04
C GLN A 715 -3.42 11.60 15.79
N ILE A 716 -3.63 12.68 15.04
CA ILE A 716 -4.34 12.69 13.77
C ILE A 716 -3.38 13.03 12.62
N SER A 717 -3.85 12.83 11.40
CA SER A 717 -3.07 12.98 10.16
C SER A 717 -2.82 14.45 9.80
N HIS A 718 -3.76 15.35 10.15
CA HIS A 718 -3.70 16.76 9.77
C HIS A 718 -4.19 17.69 10.88
N GLY A 719 -3.44 18.76 11.15
CA GLY A 719 -3.87 19.85 12.01
C GLY A 719 -4.18 19.44 13.45
N TYR A 720 -5.14 20.15 14.06
CA TYR A 720 -5.65 19.89 15.41
C TYR A 720 -7.01 19.17 15.38
N MET A 721 -7.79 19.39 14.31
CA MET A 721 -8.99 18.66 13.92
C MET A 721 -9.05 18.65 12.39
N HIS A 722 -9.74 17.67 11.81
CA HIS A 722 -10.13 17.72 10.40
C HIS A 722 -11.44 16.99 10.14
N ALA A 723 -12.21 17.52 9.19
CA ALA A 723 -13.48 16.99 8.74
C ALA A 723 -13.35 15.59 8.10
N GLY A 724 -14.46 14.88 8.09
CA GLY A 724 -14.53 13.50 7.60
C GLY A 724 -15.71 12.74 8.21
N TYR A 725 -15.71 11.43 7.99
CA TYR A 725 -16.60 10.50 8.65
C TYR A 725 -15.77 9.31 9.18
N PRO A 726 -15.24 9.40 10.41
CA PRO A 726 -15.50 10.43 11.44
C PRO A 726 -14.73 11.74 11.21
N VAL A 727 -15.17 12.79 11.89
CA VAL A 727 -14.35 13.98 12.18
C VAL A 727 -13.30 13.58 13.20
N MET A 728 -12.02 13.72 12.85
CA MET A 728 -10.89 13.38 13.70
C MET A 728 -10.41 14.62 14.45
N MET A 729 -10.06 14.46 15.72
CA MET A 729 -9.56 15.56 16.56
C MET A 729 -8.51 15.08 17.54
N ASP A 730 -7.61 15.99 17.93
CA ASP A 730 -6.66 15.71 19.00
C ASP A 730 -7.38 15.52 20.35
N THR A 731 -6.93 14.53 21.11
CA THR A 731 -7.52 14.11 22.39
C THR A 731 -7.63 15.25 23.42
N SER A 732 -6.75 16.26 23.35
CA SER A 732 -6.80 17.41 24.26
C SER A 732 -8.08 18.24 24.13
N ALA A 733 -8.79 18.15 23.00
CA ALA A 733 -10.08 18.82 22.81
C ALA A 733 -11.29 18.01 23.30
N ALA A 734 -11.12 16.72 23.65
CA ALA A 734 -12.23 15.83 24.03
C ALA A 734 -13.05 16.35 25.20
N ALA A 735 -12.40 16.91 26.23
CA ALA A 735 -13.05 17.45 27.42
C ALA A 735 -14.04 18.59 27.10
N GLY A 736 -13.84 19.33 26.00
CA GLY A 736 -14.77 20.35 25.56
C GLY A 736 -16.11 19.79 25.09
N LEU A 737 -16.08 18.62 24.42
CA LEU A 737 -17.28 18.03 23.81
C LEU A 737 -18.30 17.53 24.84
N VAL A 738 -17.84 17.17 26.04
CA VAL A 738 -18.67 16.61 27.12
C VAL A 738 -18.95 17.60 28.24
N ASN A 739 -18.69 18.89 28.04
CA ASN A 739 -18.89 19.93 29.05
C ASN A 739 -19.83 21.05 28.55
N PRO A 740 -21.15 20.91 28.76
CA PRO A 740 -22.13 21.90 28.30
C PRO A 740 -21.92 23.31 28.86
N GLY A 741 -21.50 23.43 30.13
CA GLY A 741 -21.20 24.72 30.74
C GLY A 741 -20.04 25.44 30.07
N LYS A 742 -18.96 24.72 29.76
CA LYS A 742 -17.80 25.26 29.03
C LYS A 742 -18.16 25.60 27.59
N ALA A 743 -18.93 24.76 26.91
CA ALA A 743 -19.39 25.03 25.55
C ALA A 743 -20.19 26.34 25.45
N ARG A 744 -21.07 26.62 26.42
CA ARG A 744 -21.87 27.86 26.46
C ARG A 744 -21.10 29.11 26.90
N THR A 745 -19.88 28.97 27.43
CA THR A 745 -19.08 30.10 27.92
C THR A 745 -17.86 30.40 27.05
N SER A 746 -17.20 29.37 26.53
CA SER A 746 -15.97 29.47 25.72
C SER A 746 -16.17 29.02 24.27
N GLY A 747 -17.30 28.38 23.95
CA GLY A 747 -17.58 27.87 22.61
C GLY A 747 -16.90 26.53 22.28
N LEU A 748 -17.24 26.02 21.11
CA LEU A 748 -16.74 24.81 20.45
C LEU A 748 -16.37 25.12 18.98
N TRP A 749 -15.70 26.26 18.74
CA TRP A 749 -15.46 26.77 17.39
C TRP A 749 -14.87 25.73 16.44
N GLY A 750 -13.82 25.02 16.86
CA GLY A 750 -13.16 23.98 16.05
C GLY A 750 -14.10 22.83 15.69
N ALA A 751 -14.81 22.25 16.66
CA ALA A 751 -15.73 21.14 16.39
C ALA A 751 -16.87 21.55 15.44
N VAL A 752 -17.43 22.75 15.61
CA VAL A 752 -18.48 23.27 14.72
C VAL A 752 -17.92 23.61 13.33
N HIS A 753 -16.68 24.08 13.25
CA HIS A 753 -15.97 24.35 11.99
C HIS A 753 -15.85 23.09 11.14
N GLU A 754 -15.41 21.97 11.73
CA GLU A 754 -15.32 20.69 11.02
C GLU A 754 -16.70 20.16 10.57
N LEU A 755 -17.74 20.32 11.39
CA LEU A 755 -19.11 19.98 10.98
C LEU A 755 -19.60 20.90 9.84
N GLY A 756 -19.13 22.14 9.80
CA GLY A 756 -19.36 23.09 8.73
C GLY A 756 -18.73 22.63 7.40
N HIS A 757 -17.53 22.06 7.43
CA HIS A 757 -16.93 21.43 6.24
C HIS A 757 -17.82 20.30 5.70
N ASN A 758 -18.40 19.46 6.57
CA ASN A 758 -19.35 18.43 6.16
C ASN A 758 -20.64 18.99 5.52
N GLN A 759 -20.92 20.30 5.63
CA GLN A 759 -22.05 20.97 4.98
C GLN A 759 -21.70 21.74 3.71
N GLN A 760 -20.41 21.96 3.40
CA GLN A 760 -19.98 22.63 2.18
C GLN A 760 -20.42 21.86 0.93
N ARG A 761 -20.67 22.58 -0.18
CA ARG A 761 -21.03 21.95 -1.46
C ARG A 761 -20.31 22.60 -2.61
N GLY A 762 -19.76 21.78 -3.51
CA GLY A 762 -18.99 22.25 -4.67
C GLY A 762 -19.70 23.27 -5.57
N VAL A 763 -21.04 23.33 -5.56
CA VAL A 763 -21.85 24.28 -6.35
C VAL A 763 -21.79 25.73 -5.86
N TRP A 764 -21.39 25.98 -4.61
CA TRP A 764 -21.23 27.34 -4.08
C TRP A 764 -19.87 27.61 -3.44
N GLU A 765 -18.95 26.65 -3.53
CA GLU A 765 -17.56 26.81 -3.10
C GLU A 765 -16.69 27.34 -4.25
N PHE A 766 -15.69 28.16 -3.88
CA PHE A 766 -14.67 28.71 -4.77
C PHE A 766 -13.24 28.33 -4.27
N PRO A 767 -12.82 27.06 -4.39
CA PRO A 767 -11.50 26.63 -3.91
C PRO A 767 -10.34 27.29 -4.66
N PRO A 768 -9.20 27.58 -4.01
CA PRO A 768 -8.91 27.30 -2.60
C PRO A 768 -9.43 28.38 -1.63
N ASN A 769 -9.98 29.49 -2.15
CA ASN A 769 -10.32 30.66 -1.36
C ASN A 769 -11.35 30.40 -0.26
N THR A 770 -12.38 29.59 -0.56
CA THR A 770 -13.48 29.33 0.37
C THR A 770 -13.34 28.06 1.20
N THR A 771 -12.36 27.21 0.93
CA THR A 771 -12.18 25.91 1.59
C THR A 771 -12.25 26.07 3.11
N GLU A 772 -11.46 26.98 3.68
CA GLU A 772 -11.39 27.30 5.12
C GLU A 772 -12.28 28.51 5.51
N CYS A 773 -13.20 28.92 4.65
CA CYS A 773 -14.01 30.12 4.83
C CYS A 773 -15.46 29.78 5.19
N THR A 774 -16.19 29.16 4.27
CA THR A 774 -17.66 29.03 4.37
C THR A 774 -18.06 28.04 5.46
N CYS A 775 -17.22 27.07 5.81
CA CYS A 775 -17.39 26.21 6.98
C CYS A 775 -17.57 27.04 8.28
N ASN A 776 -16.91 28.20 8.40
CA ASN A 776 -17.05 29.08 9.56
C ASN A 776 -18.41 29.78 9.66
N LEU A 777 -19.25 29.76 8.62
CA LEU A 777 -20.63 30.25 8.71
C LEU A 777 -21.40 29.48 9.78
N TRP A 778 -21.20 28.16 9.83
CA TRP A 778 -21.78 27.30 10.86
C TRP A 778 -21.20 27.61 12.24
N SER A 779 -19.89 27.84 12.33
CA SER A 779 -19.25 28.24 13.59
C SER A 779 -19.88 29.51 14.15
N VAL A 780 -20.04 30.57 13.36
CA VAL A 780 -20.70 31.79 13.83
C VAL A 780 -22.16 31.51 14.19
N TYR A 781 -22.90 30.86 13.29
CA TYR A 781 -24.33 30.62 13.46
C TYR A 781 -24.68 29.85 14.73
N VAL A 782 -24.06 28.70 14.96
CA VAL A 782 -24.34 27.84 16.12
C VAL A 782 -23.98 28.55 17.42
N HIS A 783 -22.86 29.25 17.47
CA HIS A 783 -22.44 29.93 18.69
C HIS A 783 -23.44 31.02 19.07
N GLU A 784 -23.90 31.82 18.11
CA GLU A 784 -24.83 32.90 18.38
C GLU A 784 -26.25 32.40 18.66
N THR A 785 -26.77 31.52 17.81
CA THR A 785 -28.20 31.18 17.79
C THR A 785 -28.56 29.99 18.66
N VAL A 786 -27.60 29.09 18.93
CA VAL A 786 -27.83 27.87 19.71
C VAL A 786 -27.16 27.94 21.07
N LEU A 787 -25.88 28.33 21.11
CA LEU A 787 -25.13 28.41 22.38
C LEU A 787 -25.37 29.73 23.13
N GLY A 788 -25.94 30.75 22.46
CA GLY A 788 -26.19 32.07 23.05
C GLY A 788 -24.91 32.86 23.33
N LEU A 789 -23.83 32.55 22.61
CA LEU A 789 -22.52 33.16 22.77
C LEU A 789 -22.30 34.24 21.71
N ASP A 790 -21.94 35.45 22.15
CA ASP A 790 -21.53 36.53 21.25
C ASP A 790 -20.35 36.07 20.37
N ARG A 791 -20.41 36.35 19.06
CA ARG A 791 -19.39 35.89 18.11
C ARG A 791 -17.97 36.33 18.47
N ALA A 792 -17.80 37.52 19.07
CA ALA A 792 -16.47 38.01 19.47
C ALA A 792 -15.91 37.26 20.68
N LYS A 793 -16.78 36.66 21.51
CA LYS A 793 -16.38 35.72 22.57
C LYS A 793 -16.14 34.32 22.03
N ALA A 794 -16.86 33.91 20.98
CA ALA A 794 -16.66 32.62 20.34
C ALA A 794 -15.29 32.52 19.64
N HIS A 795 -14.83 33.60 18.99
CA HIS A 795 -13.51 33.63 18.37
C HIS A 795 -12.97 35.06 18.23
N PRO A 796 -11.68 35.35 18.56
CA PRO A 796 -11.13 36.71 18.55
C PRO A 796 -11.17 37.38 17.17
N ASN A 797 -11.03 36.61 16.07
CA ASN A 797 -11.15 37.14 14.71
C ASN A 797 -12.55 37.65 14.33
N MET A 798 -13.56 37.37 15.16
CA MET A 798 -14.92 37.87 14.97
C MET A 798 -15.19 39.17 15.73
N SER A 799 -14.20 39.71 16.46
CA SER A 799 -14.33 41.03 17.07
C SER A 799 -14.56 42.10 16.01
N GLN A 800 -15.36 43.12 16.34
CA GLN A 800 -15.71 44.19 15.40
C GLN A 800 -14.46 44.92 14.87
N GLU A 801 -13.45 45.10 15.72
CA GLU A 801 -12.17 45.71 15.34
C GLU A 801 -11.43 44.86 14.29
N ASN A 802 -11.24 43.56 14.55
CA ASN A 802 -10.53 42.68 13.64
C ASN A 802 -11.24 42.56 12.29
N ARG A 803 -12.58 42.49 12.30
CA ARG A 803 -13.41 42.47 11.09
C ARG A 803 -13.25 43.75 10.25
N ARG A 804 -13.34 44.92 10.88
CA ARG A 804 -13.15 46.22 10.22
C ARG A 804 -11.74 46.41 9.67
N CYS A 805 -10.72 46.09 10.47
CA CYS A 805 -9.32 46.16 10.03
C CYS A 805 -9.11 45.27 8.81
N ARG A 806 -9.62 44.05 8.82
CA ARG A 806 -9.50 43.12 7.68
C ARG A 806 -10.13 43.64 6.39
N ALA A 807 -11.33 44.19 6.45
CA ALA A 807 -12.00 44.77 5.29
C ALA A 807 -11.23 45.98 4.73
N ARG A 808 -10.78 46.88 5.62
CA ARG A 808 -9.97 48.05 5.27
C ARG A 808 -8.66 47.64 4.62
N ASP A 809 -7.91 46.76 5.26
CA ASP A 809 -6.56 46.37 4.83
C ASP A 809 -6.62 45.61 3.49
N TYR A 810 -7.65 44.80 3.27
CA TYR A 810 -7.89 44.14 1.97
C TYR A 810 -8.19 45.16 0.86
N ALA A 811 -9.02 46.17 1.15
CA ALA A 811 -9.32 47.24 0.20
C ALA A 811 -8.07 48.06 -0.14
N GLN A 812 -7.29 48.45 0.88
CA GLN A 812 -6.01 49.17 0.71
C GLN A 812 -4.96 48.34 -0.03
N GLY A 813 -4.97 47.02 0.15
CA GLY A 813 -4.12 46.06 -0.55
C GLY A 813 -4.49 45.83 -2.03
N GLY A 814 -5.42 46.61 -2.57
CA GLY A 814 -5.80 46.57 -3.99
C GLY A 814 -6.79 45.47 -4.35
N ARG A 815 -7.50 44.88 -3.37
CA ARG A 815 -8.60 43.92 -3.60
C ARG A 815 -8.20 42.72 -4.47
N GLN A 816 -6.98 42.22 -4.25
CA GLN A 816 -6.44 41.10 -5.02
C GLN A 816 -7.18 39.82 -4.65
N LEU A 817 -7.90 39.20 -5.60
CA LEU A 817 -8.70 38.00 -5.34
C LEU A 817 -7.85 36.82 -4.83
N GLY A 818 -6.57 36.72 -5.24
CA GLY A 818 -5.63 35.73 -4.71
C GLY A 818 -5.34 35.86 -3.19
N LYS A 819 -5.65 37.02 -2.59
CA LYS A 819 -5.54 37.28 -1.14
C LYS A 819 -6.89 37.23 -0.41
N TRP A 820 -7.99 36.99 -1.14
CA TRP A 820 -9.33 36.81 -0.57
C TRP A 820 -9.47 35.37 -0.07
N SER A 821 -8.96 35.04 1.11
CA SER A 821 -9.00 33.66 1.62
C SER A 821 -9.40 33.61 3.10
N MET A 822 -9.99 32.48 3.51
CA MET A 822 -10.29 32.14 4.91
C MET A 822 -10.99 33.29 5.66
N TRP A 823 -10.33 33.97 6.61
CA TRP A 823 -10.92 35.10 7.36
C TRP A 823 -11.31 36.31 6.49
N VAL A 824 -10.53 36.62 5.44
CA VAL A 824 -10.82 37.75 4.54
C VAL A 824 -12.04 37.44 3.71
N ALA A 825 -12.11 36.22 3.19
CA ALA A 825 -13.26 35.73 2.48
C ALA A 825 -14.51 35.70 3.37
N LEU A 826 -14.38 35.24 4.62
CA LEU A 826 -15.48 35.14 5.57
C LEU A 826 -16.11 36.51 5.83
N GLU A 827 -15.32 37.59 5.88
CA GLU A 827 -15.83 38.94 6.11
C GLU A 827 -16.83 39.38 5.03
N THR A 828 -16.65 38.97 3.77
CA THR A 828 -17.65 39.21 2.71
C THR A 828 -19.01 38.62 3.08
N TYR A 829 -19.04 37.39 3.58
CA TYR A 829 -20.27 36.74 4.01
C TYR A 829 -20.82 37.33 5.31
N MET A 830 -19.95 37.71 6.25
CA MET A 830 -20.40 38.33 7.50
C MET A 830 -21.04 39.70 7.28
N GLN A 831 -20.59 40.48 6.30
CA GLN A 831 -21.26 41.75 5.94
C GLN A 831 -22.63 41.53 5.30
N LEU A 832 -22.80 40.45 4.52
CA LEU A 832 -24.11 40.02 4.03
C LEU A 832 -24.99 39.58 5.20
N GLN A 833 -24.44 38.84 6.16
CA GLN A 833 -25.17 38.36 7.34
C GLN A 833 -25.58 39.52 8.26
N ASP A 834 -24.71 40.49 8.51
CA ASP A 834 -25.01 41.67 9.34
C ASP A 834 -26.17 42.49 8.74
N THR A 835 -26.30 42.52 7.41
CA THR A 835 -27.31 43.33 6.70
C THR A 835 -28.62 42.57 6.47
N PHE A 836 -28.54 41.32 6.02
CA PHE A 836 -29.69 40.55 5.53
C PHE A 836 -30.11 39.39 6.44
N GLY A 837 -29.34 39.10 7.49
CA GLY A 837 -29.62 38.05 8.45
C GLY A 837 -29.39 36.64 7.94
N TRP A 838 -29.52 35.66 8.84
CA TRP A 838 -29.29 34.25 8.53
C TRP A 838 -30.37 33.63 7.64
N ASP A 839 -31.60 34.15 7.65
CA ASP A 839 -32.68 33.68 6.79
C ASP A 839 -32.37 33.86 5.29
N ALA A 840 -31.60 34.89 4.93
CA ALA A 840 -31.13 35.06 3.57
C ALA A 840 -30.21 33.91 3.15
N PHE A 841 -29.27 33.51 4.01
CA PHE A 841 -28.37 32.38 3.76
C PHE A 841 -29.13 31.07 3.61
N LYS A 842 -30.08 30.79 4.50
CA LYS A 842 -30.91 29.58 4.42
C LYS A 842 -31.66 29.50 3.09
N LYS A 843 -32.25 30.62 2.63
CA LYS A 843 -32.93 30.69 1.32
C LYS A 843 -31.97 30.50 0.16
N VAL A 844 -30.76 31.06 0.23
CA VAL A 844 -29.72 30.85 -0.79
C VAL A 844 -29.32 29.38 -0.86
N PHE A 845 -28.99 28.74 0.27
CA PHE A 845 -28.62 27.33 0.29
C PHE A 845 -29.77 26.41 -0.16
N THR A 846 -31.02 26.75 0.21
CA THR A 846 -32.22 26.08 -0.29
C THR A 846 -32.29 26.13 -1.82
N ALA A 847 -32.07 27.31 -2.42
CA ALA A 847 -32.09 27.46 -3.87
C ALA A 847 -31.05 26.57 -4.56
N TYR A 848 -29.86 26.46 -3.97
CA TYR A 848 -28.79 25.61 -4.50
C TYR A 848 -29.02 24.11 -4.32
N HIS A 849 -29.89 23.67 -3.41
CA HIS A 849 -30.20 22.24 -3.27
C HIS A 849 -30.84 21.64 -4.52
N THR A 850 -31.53 22.46 -5.31
CA THR A 850 -32.22 22.03 -6.54
C THR A 850 -31.70 22.75 -7.78
N MET A 851 -30.61 23.51 -7.68
CA MET A 851 -30.07 24.29 -8.80
C MET A 851 -29.26 23.40 -9.74
N GLU A 852 -29.67 23.40 -11.01
CA GLU A 852 -28.97 22.70 -12.08
C GLU A 852 -28.12 23.69 -12.90
N GLY A 853 -27.15 23.15 -13.65
CA GLY A 853 -26.34 23.96 -14.58
C GLY A 853 -25.36 24.94 -13.93
N VAL A 854 -25.02 24.74 -12.65
CA VAL A 854 -24.02 25.57 -11.97
C VAL A 854 -22.66 25.41 -12.66
N PRO A 855 -21.98 26.53 -13.03
CA PRO A 855 -20.66 26.47 -13.63
C PRO A 855 -19.65 25.71 -12.78
N GLN A 856 -18.67 25.06 -13.41
CA GLN A 856 -17.63 24.32 -12.69
C GLN A 856 -16.45 25.21 -12.28
N ASP A 857 -16.19 26.29 -13.02
CA ASP A 857 -15.14 27.25 -12.72
C ASP A 857 -15.57 28.30 -11.68
N ASN A 858 -14.61 28.81 -10.90
CA ASN A 858 -14.91 29.76 -9.83
C ASN A 858 -15.53 31.07 -10.32
N LYS A 859 -15.15 31.55 -11.51
CA LYS A 859 -15.65 32.82 -12.05
C LYS A 859 -17.15 32.73 -12.33
N GLY A 860 -17.58 31.65 -12.99
CA GLY A 860 -18.99 31.36 -13.24
C GLY A 860 -19.78 31.16 -11.95
N LYS A 861 -19.22 30.44 -10.97
CA LYS A 861 -19.88 30.23 -9.67
C LYS A 861 -20.06 31.53 -8.89
N MET A 862 -19.05 32.41 -8.85
CA MET A 862 -19.14 33.72 -8.19
C MET A 862 -20.26 34.60 -8.77
N ASN A 863 -20.40 34.61 -10.10
CA ASN A 863 -21.50 35.32 -10.77
C ASN A 863 -22.87 34.71 -10.44
N THR A 864 -22.97 33.38 -10.46
CA THR A 864 -24.19 32.66 -10.09
C THR A 864 -24.58 32.93 -8.64
N TYR A 865 -23.61 32.98 -7.72
CA TYR A 865 -23.83 33.29 -6.31
C TYR A 865 -24.32 34.72 -6.12
N ALA A 866 -23.68 35.69 -6.80
CA ALA A 866 -24.11 37.08 -6.76
C ALA A 866 -25.54 37.26 -7.27
N GLU A 867 -25.90 36.59 -8.37
CA GLU A 867 -27.25 36.56 -8.93
C GLU A 867 -28.26 35.95 -7.94
N THR A 868 -27.94 34.78 -7.41
CA THR A 868 -28.81 34.03 -6.49
C THR A 868 -29.07 34.82 -5.21
N PHE A 869 -28.02 35.32 -4.57
CA PHE A 869 -28.16 36.08 -3.33
C PHE A 869 -28.94 37.37 -3.56
N SER A 870 -28.65 38.10 -4.65
CA SER A 870 -29.36 39.34 -5.01
C SER A 870 -30.87 39.13 -5.17
N LYS A 871 -31.27 38.04 -5.85
CA LYS A 871 -32.68 37.67 -6.00
C LYS A 871 -33.34 37.32 -4.67
N VAL A 872 -32.63 36.58 -3.80
CA VAL A 872 -33.15 36.19 -2.48
C VAL A 872 -33.43 37.41 -1.59
N VAL A 873 -32.56 38.41 -1.60
CA VAL A 873 -32.72 39.62 -0.77
C VAL A 873 -33.45 40.76 -1.48
N ASN A 874 -33.88 40.57 -2.73
CA ASN A 874 -34.53 41.58 -3.57
C ASN A 874 -33.75 42.90 -3.64
N ARG A 875 -32.43 42.78 -3.81
CA ARG A 875 -31.47 43.90 -3.93
C ARG A 875 -30.38 43.52 -4.92
N ASN A 876 -29.94 44.47 -5.75
CA ASN A 876 -28.80 44.26 -6.63
C ASN A 876 -27.49 44.41 -5.83
N LEU A 877 -26.76 43.29 -5.65
CA LEU A 877 -25.53 43.21 -4.86
C LEU A 877 -24.25 43.28 -5.71
N THR A 878 -24.35 43.56 -7.02
CA THR A 878 -23.18 43.52 -7.93
C THR A 878 -22.09 44.51 -7.52
N SER A 879 -22.47 45.71 -7.08
CA SER A 879 -21.56 46.74 -6.56
C SER A 879 -20.75 46.22 -5.35
N PHE A 880 -21.44 45.55 -4.42
CA PHE A 880 -20.82 44.98 -3.22
C PHE A 880 -19.78 43.90 -3.57
N PHE A 881 -20.14 42.93 -4.43
CA PHE A 881 -19.21 41.87 -4.81
C PHE A 881 -18.03 42.40 -5.61
N LYS A 882 -18.24 43.40 -6.49
CA LYS A 882 -17.14 44.10 -7.16
C LYS A 882 -16.22 44.83 -6.19
N ALA A 883 -16.77 45.43 -5.12
CA ALA A 883 -15.97 46.08 -4.07
C ALA A 883 -15.09 45.09 -3.27
N TRP A 884 -15.45 43.81 -3.29
CA TRP A 884 -14.64 42.70 -2.78
C TRP A 884 -13.71 42.05 -3.83
N GLY A 885 -13.62 42.62 -5.04
CA GLY A 885 -12.73 42.14 -6.10
C GLY A 885 -13.26 40.93 -6.89
N TRP A 886 -14.55 40.58 -6.75
CA TRP A 886 -15.13 39.48 -7.53
C TRP A 886 -15.28 39.86 -9.01
N PRO A 887 -15.03 38.94 -9.95
CA PRO A 887 -15.11 39.17 -11.39
C PRO A 887 -16.57 39.12 -11.89
N ILE A 888 -17.40 40.04 -11.40
CA ILE A 888 -18.81 40.15 -11.81
C ILE A 888 -18.90 40.65 -13.25
N GLU A 889 -19.57 39.88 -14.10
CA GLU A 889 -19.72 40.14 -15.53
C GLU A 889 -20.91 41.06 -15.83
N ALA A 890 -20.82 41.79 -16.94
CA ALA A 890 -21.89 42.70 -17.38
C ALA A 890 -23.24 42.00 -17.57
N ALA A 891 -23.24 40.75 -18.04
CA ALA A 891 -24.46 39.95 -18.17
C ALA A 891 -25.16 39.72 -16.82
N THR A 892 -24.40 39.52 -15.74
CA THR A 892 -24.94 39.38 -14.39
C THR A 892 -25.55 40.70 -13.91
N GLU A 893 -24.91 41.82 -14.22
CA GLU A 893 -25.44 43.16 -13.88
C GLU A 893 -26.73 43.48 -14.63
N GLU A 894 -26.80 43.14 -15.91
CA GLU A 894 -28.00 43.33 -16.74
C GLU A 894 -29.19 42.54 -16.17
N LYS A 895 -28.98 41.26 -15.82
CA LYS A 895 -30.01 40.41 -15.20
C LYS A 895 -30.54 40.98 -13.88
N LEU A 896 -29.71 41.70 -13.13
CA LEU A 896 -30.05 42.24 -11.80
C LEU A 896 -30.44 43.73 -11.85
N SER A 897 -30.42 44.37 -13.03
CA SER A 897 -30.70 45.80 -13.20
C SER A 897 -32.10 46.23 -12.75
N GLY A 898 -33.07 45.31 -12.76
CA GLY A 898 -34.42 45.54 -12.26
C GLY A 898 -34.57 45.54 -10.73
N LEU A 899 -33.53 45.14 -9.98
CA LEU A 899 -33.55 45.13 -8.51
C LEU A 899 -32.99 46.45 -7.96
N PRO A 900 -33.49 46.95 -6.81
CA PRO A 900 -32.94 48.15 -6.18
C PRO A 900 -31.47 47.97 -5.81
N ALA A 901 -30.62 48.91 -6.21
CA ALA A 901 -29.18 48.87 -5.95
C ALA A 901 -28.86 49.02 -4.45
N TRP A 902 -27.90 48.22 -3.96
CA TRP A 902 -27.34 48.39 -2.62
C TRP A 902 -26.10 49.30 -2.68
N SER A 903 -26.32 50.60 -2.76
CA SER A 903 -25.26 51.60 -2.95
C SER A 903 -24.49 51.97 -1.68
N ASP A 904 -25.10 51.79 -0.50
CA ASP A 904 -24.54 52.10 0.82
C ASP A 904 -23.94 50.86 1.52
N HIS A 905 -23.47 49.89 0.72
CA HIS A 905 -22.91 48.65 1.24
C HIS A 905 -21.64 48.90 2.10
N PRO A 906 -21.29 48.03 3.06
CA PRO A 906 -20.19 48.27 4.00
C PRO A 906 -18.84 48.57 3.36
N MET A 907 -18.55 48.00 2.19
CA MET A 907 -17.29 48.28 1.46
C MET A 907 -17.24 49.65 0.77
N ALA A 908 -18.36 50.39 0.66
CA ALA A 908 -18.42 51.66 -0.06
C ALA A 908 -17.58 52.76 0.63
N GLN A 909 -17.37 52.63 1.95
CA GLN A 909 -16.51 53.52 2.72
C GLN A 909 -15.01 53.38 2.38
N TYR A 910 -14.63 52.32 1.68
CA TYR A 910 -13.27 52.06 1.21
C TYR A 910 -13.14 52.18 -0.30
N ALA A 911 -14.16 52.72 -0.99
CA ALA A 911 -14.23 52.84 -2.44
C ALA A 911 -13.02 53.57 -3.03
#